data_AF-A0A6A6AUE7-F1
#
_entry.id   AF-A0A6A6AUE7-F1
#
_cell.length_a   1.000
_cell.length_b   1.000
_cell.length_c   1.000
_cell.angle_alpha   90.00
_cell.angle_beta   90.00
_cell.angle_gamma   90.00
#
_symmetry.space_group_name_H-M   'P 1'
#
loop_
_entity.id
_entity.type
_entity.pdbx_description
1 polymer ?
#
loop_
_entity_poly.entity_id
_entity_poly.type
_entity_poly.pdbx_seq_one_letter_code
_entity_poly.pdbx_strand_id
1 'polypeptide(L)'
;MPPLNKGVATYHCIQGMYWRNTAGELLALEGNNSKPLPEVWSQLSEVIRSAAEGSWSRLQLPSGKEIKTLQIIADIPNLSNIRNNFPPSYQKEDLFTTTAEIMHDNGLILGMLTSRPKSLATNGFSIWSERFILLETEFQPFATISDASTPWAIKERDICNTIAEIFERKLKNLSKDDQWEVCGRQSFLNRVYGYVEKNLPIQLALPAFPCKSPNPNKVGGIMPDLAEHIAMDVLHDFVKEVNAVYEPGATMWVINDGHVFSDCIGVDDEMIDTYDACMAAIYAQRFPEDIGPVPSIKFKGLKNIFAADHDGFQGLSKMLSGSHKMPHPVKTQLTGDAELCRKLMLGIGGPDRAYIRSLIEQQEPDALQLYRGQTRFMLEDLADIPSVKSLSGKQKKKTAALVAEEMMSRNQAYSNLTELLLPNYVRLSIHAHNNKGPKFAIRLLPKHMVRAIDDLENRFEPVPAYEFQIPTPWHNCCIKVEGDDLIYLARSQVAKKALAGSDFVGSWVDGADGSYYSLKRTSGPATTQAPIDLPKLAIPKLTRVGTQKVTVMDDKKRSIVLVTPIMEEMQSPVIICSPMVGKKNPIVVNAGQDGQRPIVISGSKKNFNMVRSPTLGLQRTKTSVAVMGEKQSPTVTVSPLKRQDTHFVQASEKNKLRFLVPMATFLRSMRSSQNAPEPASPQLASPLEVKA
;
A
#
# COMPACT_ATOMS: atom_id res chain seq x y z
N MET A 1 8.61 12.38 -0.07
CA MET A 1 8.33 11.64 -1.33
C MET A 1 9.66 11.28 -1.96
N PRO A 2 9.78 10.15 -2.66
CA PRO A 2 10.93 9.95 -3.53
C PRO A 2 11.04 11.15 -4.48
N PRO A 3 12.24 11.59 -4.86
CA PRO A 3 12.46 12.79 -5.66
C PRO A 3 11.69 12.77 -6.98
N LEU A 4 11.25 11.61 -7.45
CA LEU A 4 10.55 11.38 -8.72
C LEU A 4 9.12 11.96 -8.82
N ASN A 5 8.42 12.22 -7.70
CA ASN A 5 6.99 12.52 -7.71
C ASN A 5 6.68 14.03 -7.73
N LYS A 6 7.17 14.75 -8.74
CA LYS A 6 6.72 16.12 -9.02
C LYS A 6 5.88 16.16 -10.28
N GLY A 7 4.89 17.04 -10.33
CA GLY A 7 3.97 17.17 -11.46
C GLY A 7 2.93 18.25 -11.25
N VAL A 8 2.05 18.39 -12.23
CA VAL A 8 0.88 19.30 -12.18
C VAL A 8 -0.44 18.58 -12.45
N ALA A 9 -0.41 17.25 -12.48
CA ALA A 9 -1.62 16.43 -12.47
C ALA A 9 -2.46 16.70 -11.21
N THR A 10 -3.75 16.35 -11.23
CA THR A 10 -4.71 16.63 -10.15
C THR A 10 -4.16 16.27 -8.77
N TYR A 11 -3.56 15.08 -8.63
CA TYR A 11 -2.90 14.60 -7.41
C TYR A 11 -1.91 15.62 -6.81
N HIS A 12 -1.03 16.19 -7.64
CA HIS A 12 0.04 17.08 -7.17
C HIS A 12 -0.48 18.44 -6.69
N CYS A 13 -1.68 18.80 -7.13
CA CYS A 13 -2.35 20.05 -6.79
C CYS A 13 -3.30 19.91 -5.60
N ILE A 14 -3.53 18.69 -5.08
CA ILE A 14 -4.36 18.48 -3.90
C ILE A 14 -3.54 18.81 -2.65
N GLN A 15 -4.04 19.75 -1.85
CA GLN A 15 -3.52 20.04 -0.53
C GLN A 15 -3.90 18.94 0.45
N GLY A 16 -5.15 18.48 0.39
CA GLY A 16 -5.66 17.37 1.18
C GLY A 16 -7.13 17.13 0.95
N MET A 17 -7.58 15.92 1.28
CA MET A 17 -8.99 15.58 1.45
C MET A 17 -9.32 15.63 2.93
N TYR A 18 -10.52 16.08 3.27
CA TYR A 18 -10.94 16.24 4.65
C TYR A 18 -12.39 15.85 4.85
N TRP A 19 -12.69 15.41 6.06
CA TRP A 19 -14.05 15.32 6.57
C TRP A 19 -14.28 16.44 7.56
N ARG A 20 -15.44 17.11 7.46
CA ARG A 20 -15.89 18.05 8.48
C ARG A 20 -17.37 17.88 8.80
N ASN A 21 -17.78 18.34 9.98
CA ASN A 21 -19.20 18.49 10.30
C ASN A 21 -19.75 19.83 9.79
N THR A 22 -21.06 20.03 9.95
CA THR A 22 -21.75 21.29 9.60
C THR A 22 -21.28 22.47 10.44
N ALA A 23 -20.77 22.23 11.65
CA ALA A 23 -20.14 23.25 12.49
C ALA A 23 -18.74 23.66 12.01
N GLY A 24 -18.16 22.97 11.01
CA GLY A 24 -16.84 23.30 10.46
C GLY A 24 -15.65 22.67 11.21
N GLU A 25 -15.92 21.76 12.13
CA GLU A 25 -14.88 20.98 12.83
C GLU A 25 -14.26 19.96 11.88
N LEU A 26 -12.93 19.89 11.85
CA LEU A 26 -12.18 18.90 11.09
C LEU A 26 -12.22 17.54 11.80
N LEU A 27 -12.78 16.53 11.15
CA LEU A 27 -12.95 15.18 11.70
C LEU A 27 -11.85 14.22 11.24
N ALA A 28 -11.42 14.36 10.00
CA ALA A 28 -10.33 13.58 9.45
C ALA A 28 -9.67 14.31 8.29
N LEU A 29 -8.42 13.95 8.04
CA LEU A 29 -7.60 14.56 7.01
C LEU A 29 -6.66 13.53 6.40
N GLU A 30 -6.51 13.57 5.08
CA GLU A 30 -5.69 12.63 4.33
C GLU A 30 -5.03 13.31 3.12
N GLY A 31 -3.92 12.71 2.66
CA GLY A 31 -3.14 13.16 1.51
C GLY A 31 -1.75 13.65 1.88
N ASN A 32 -0.77 13.44 0.99
CA ASN A 32 0.64 13.71 1.28
C ASN A 32 0.98 15.19 1.58
N ASN A 33 0.15 16.12 1.10
CA ASN A 33 0.35 17.56 1.30
C ASN A 33 -0.43 18.13 2.49
N SER A 34 -1.17 17.26 3.19
CA SER A 34 -2.18 17.71 4.16
C SER A 34 -1.59 18.16 5.49
N LYS A 35 -0.32 17.86 5.77
CA LYS A 35 0.34 18.17 7.06
C LYS A 35 0.15 19.61 7.57
N PRO A 36 0.17 20.66 6.73
CA PRO A 36 -0.04 22.03 7.21
C PRO A 36 -1.52 22.38 7.45
N LEU A 37 -2.46 21.58 6.93
CA LEU A 37 -3.89 21.92 6.97
C LEU A 37 -4.48 22.04 8.38
N PRO A 38 -4.12 21.20 9.38
CA PRO A 38 -4.62 21.38 10.74
C PRO A 38 -4.26 22.74 11.33
N GLU A 39 -3.09 23.30 11.01
CA GLU A 39 -2.63 24.59 11.52
C GLU A 39 -3.41 25.77 10.92
N VAL A 40 -3.86 25.64 9.67
CA VAL A 40 -4.61 26.69 8.96
C VAL A 40 -6.12 26.41 8.89
N TRP A 41 -6.59 25.31 9.48
CA TRP A 41 -7.97 24.87 9.35
C TRP A 41 -8.96 25.87 9.94
N SER A 42 -8.63 26.52 11.05
CA SER A 42 -9.51 27.53 11.67
C SER A 42 -9.84 28.66 10.69
N GLN A 43 -8.82 29.25 10.06
CA GLN A 43 -8.95 30.29 9.06
C GLN A 43 -9.69 29.77 7.81
N LEU A 44 -9.32 28.59 7.32
CA LEU A 44 -9.94 28.00 6.13
C LEU A 44 -11.43 27.67 6.36
N SER A 45 -11.76 27.09 7.52
CA SER A 45 -13.13 26.72 7.89
C SER A 45 -14.01 27.95 8.06
N GLU A 46 -13.48 29.03 8.63
CA GLU A 46 -14.17 30.32 8.69
C GLU A 46 -14.50 30.84 7.30
N VAL A 47 -13.51 30.88 6.39
CA VAL A 47 -13.71 31.31 4.98
C VAL A 47 -14.77 30.46 4.28
N ILE A 48 -14.74 29.14 4.46
CA ILE A 48 -15.71 28.21 3.87
C ILE A 48 -17.12 28.47 4.42
N ARG A 49 -17.25 28.62 5.74
CA ARG A 49 -18.54 28.81 6.41
C ARG A 49 -19.14 30.20 6.20
N SER A 50 -18.31 31.22 6.07
CA SER A 50 -18.75 32.61 5.88
C SER A 50 -19.03 32.96 4.42
N ALA A 51 -18.69 32.07 3.48
CA ALA A 51 -18.93 32.29 2.06
C ALA A 51 -20.43 32.43 1.77
N ALA A 52 -20.80 33.52 1.11
CA ALA A 52 -22.18 33.74 0.69
C ALA A 52 -22.62 32.65 -0.30
N GLU A 53 -23.90 32.28 -0.28
CA GLU A 53 -24.42 31.20 -1.13
C GLU A 53 -24.20 31.44 -2.64
N GLY A 54 -24.14 32.70 -3.08
CA GLY A 54 -23.83 33.07 -4.47
C GLY A 54 -22.36 32.90 -4.87
N SER A 55 -21.44 32.73 -3.92
CA SER A 55 -20.01 32.49 -4.19
C SER A 55 -19.70 31.02 -4.51
N TRP A 56 -20.63 30.12 -4.21
CA TRP A 56 -20.50 28.70 -4.50
C TRP A 56 -20.99 28.38 -5.91
N SER A 57 -20.12 27.77 -6.71
CA SER A 57 -20.57 27.05 -7.89
C SER A 57 -21.14 25.69 -7.48
N ARG A 58 -22.22 25.25 -8.14
CA ARG A 58 -22.99 24.07 -7.74
C ARG A 58 -23.18 23.15 -8.93
N LEU A 59 -22.94 21.86 -8.72
CA LEU A 59 -23.23 20.80 -9.66
C LEU A 59 -24.23 19.84 -9.03
N GLN A 60 -25.40 19.75 -9.62
CA GLN A 60 -26.43 18.78 -9.28
C GLN A 60 -26.14 17.45 -9.98
N LEU A 61 -26.08 16.37 -9.21
CA LEU A 61 -25.85 15.02 -9.70
C LEU A 61 -27.19 14.29 -9.90
N PRO A 62 -27.29 13.37 -10.88
CA PRO A 62 -28.49 12.54 -11.05
C PRO A 62 -28.92 11.77 -9.79
N SER A 63 -27.99 11.40 -8.91
CA SER A 63 -28.26 10.85 -7.57
C SER A 63 -29.01 11.79 -6.62
N GLY A 64 -29.17 13.07 -6.96
CA GLY A 64 -29.75 14.11 -6.10
C GLY A 64 -28.74 14.75 -5.15
N LYS A 65 -27.49 14.26 -5.12
CA LYS A 65 -26.39 14.89 -4.38
C LYS A 65 -25.91 16.15 -5.10
N GLU A 66 -25.31 17.07 -4.35
CA GLU A 66 -24.75 18.31 -4.88
C GLU A 66 -23.25 18.40 -4.54
N ILE A 67 -22.44 18.71 -5.55
CA ILE A 67 -21.05 19.13 -5.35
C ILE A 67 -21.02 20.65 -5.38
N LYS A 68 -20.55 21.25 -4.29
CA LYS A 68 -20.32 22.69 -4.19
C LYS A 68 -18.84 22.98 -4.35
N THR A 69 -18.48 24.01 -5.11
CA THR A 69 -17.09 24.44 -5.27
C THR A 69 -16.95 25.93 -5.03
N LEU A 70 -16.00 26.29 -4.17
CA LEU A 70 -15.68 27.65 -3.75
C LEU A 70 -14.22 27.97 -4.08
N GLN A 71 -13.98 29.16 -4.63
CA GLN A 71 -12.64 29.71 -4.76
C GLN A 71 -12.20 30.35 -3.45
N ILE A 72 -11.02 29.97 -2.96
CA ILE A 72 -10.40 30.56 -1.77
C ILE A 72 -9.57 31.76 -2.19
N ILE A 73 -10.05 32.96 -1.87
CA ILE A 73 -9.38 34.24 -2.18
C ILE A 73 -8.57 34.76 -0.97
N ALA A 74 -8.83 34.22 0.23
CA ALA A 74 -8.10 34.55 1.43
C ALA A 74 -6.61 34.20 1.29
N ASP A 75 -5.74 35.10 1.73
CA ASP A 75 -4.30 34.85 1.77
C ASP A 75 -3.97 33.92 2.95
N ILE A 76 -3.60 32.69 2.61
CA ILE A 76 -3.21 31.63 3.56
C ILE A 76 -1.81 31.16 3.16
N PRO A 77 -0.73 31.77 3.70
CA PRO A 77 0.63 31.56 3.22
C PRO A 77 1.07 30.10 3.18
N ASN A 78 0.66 29.26 4.14
CA ASN A 78 1.05 27.85 4.21
C ASN A 78 0.58 27.04 2.99
N LEU A 79 -0.50 27.45 2.31
CA LEU A 79 -0.97 26.78 1.10
C LEU A 79 0.01 26.96 -0.06
N SER A 80 0.86 27.99 -0.05
CA SER A 80 1.86 28.20 -1.10
C SER A 80 2.95 27.13 -1.13
N ASN A 81 3.14 26.38 -0.04
CA ASN A 81 4.16 25.32 0.06
C ASN A 81 3.95 24.17 -0.94
N ILE A 82 2.72 23.98 -1.45
CA ILE A 82 2.41 22.98 -2.46
C ILE A 82 3.23 23.14 -3.75
N ARG A 83 3.72 24.36 -4.04
CA ARG A 83 4.60 24.67 -5.18
C ARG A 83 5.83 23.76 -5.23
N ASN A 84 6.29 23.25 -4.08
CA ASN A 84 7.43 22.34 -4.00
C ASN A 84 7.21 21.02 -4.76
N ASN A 85 5.95 20.62 -4.96
CA ASN A 85 5.56 19.43 -5.72
C ASN A 85 5.52 19.67 -7.23
N PHE A 86 5.60 20.93 -7.67
CA PHE A 86 5.54 21.26 -9.09
C PHE A 86 6.94 21.20 -9.71
N PRO A 87 7.05 20.86 -11.00
CA PRO A 87 8.32 20.97 -11.70
C PRO A 87 8.74 22.45 -11.78
N PRO A 88 10.05 22.74 -11.96
CA PRO A 88 10.60 24.10 -11.85
C PRO A 88 9.87 25.18 -12.66
N SER A 89 9.29 24.82 -13.81
CA SER A 89 8.54 25.72 -14.69
C SER A 89 7.30 26.35 -14.03
N TYR A 90 6.66 25.66 -13.08
CA TYR A 90 5.40 26.11 -12.46
C TYR A 90 5.57 26.61 -11.01
N GLN A 91 6.74 26.44 -10.40
CA GLN A 91 6.94 26.76 -8.97
C GLN A 91 6.75 28.25 -8.64
N LYS A 92 7.00 29.12 -9.62
CA LYS A 92 6.90 30.58 -9.45
C LYS A 92 5.52 31.13 -9.79
N GLU A 93 4.65 30.35 -10.43
CA GLU A 93 3.34 30.82 -10.84
C GLU A 93 2.42 31.08 -9.64
N ASP A 94 1.51 32.04 -9.82
CA ASP A 94 0.43 32.28 -8.86
C ASP A 94 -0.47 31.06 -8.76
N LEU A 95 -1.05 30.87 -7.57
CA LEU A 95 -1.93 29.74 -7.30
C LEU A 95 -3.39 30.13 -7.44
N PHE A 96 -4.17 29.23 -8.03
CA PHE A 96 -5.62 29.22 -7.99
C PHE A 96 -6.07 28.13 -7.01
N THR A 97 -6.62 28.56 -5.88
CA THR A 97 -7.05 27.65 -4.81
C THR A 97 -8.55 27.52 -4.77
N THR A 98 -9.04 26.29 -4.76
CA THR A 98 -10.46 25.93 -4.67
C THR A 98 -10.67 24.85 -3.64
N THR A 99 -11.84 24.86 -3.02
CA THR A 99 -12.36 23.72 -2.27
C THR A 99 -13.61 23.20 -2.95
N ALA A 100 -13.71 21.89 -3.10
CA ALA A 100 -14.92 21.22 -3.56
C ALA A 100 -15.45 20.31 -2.44
N GLU A 101 -16.76 20.37 -2.18
CA GLU A 101 -17.41 19.69 -1.07
C GLU A 101 -18.67 18.95 -1.53
N ILE A 102 -18.88 17.77 -0.94
CA ILE A 102 -20.10 16.97 -1.07
C ILE A 102 -20.61 16.61 0.32
N MET A 103 -21.90 16.82 0.56
CA MET A 103 -22.56 16.46 1.80
C MET A 103 -23.13 15.04 1.70
N HIS A 104 -22.90 14.25 2.74
CA HIS A 104 -23.46 12.90 2.89
C HIS A 104 -24.70 12.91 3.78
N ASP A 105 -25.51 11.86 3.70
CA ASP A 105 -26.82 11.78 4.36
C ASP A 105 -26.76 11.86 5.90
N ASN A 106 -25.60 11.51 6.46
CA ASN A 106 -25.29 11.64 7.89
C ASN A 106 -24.96 13.09 8.33
N GLY A 107 -25.01 14.06 7.42
CA GLY A 107 -24.67 15.47 7.66
C GLY A 107 -23.17 15.77 7.67
N LEU A 108 -22.30 14.78 7.42
CA LEU A 108 -20.87 14.98 7.28
C LEU A 108 -20.55 15.45 5.85
N ILE A 109 -19.51 16.26 5.74
CA ILE A 109 -19.09 16.86 4.48
C ILE A 109 -17.69 16.37 4.16
N LEU A 110 -17.58 15.68 3.02
CA LEU A 110 -16.30 15.34 2.41
C LEU A 110 -15.88 16.49 1.51
N GLY A 111 -14.70 17.03 1.78
CA GLY A 111 -14.13 18.11 1.00
C GLY A 111 -12.74 17.80 0.48
N MET A 112 -12.36 18.50 -0.57
CA MET A 112 -11.03 18.44 -1.15
C MET A 112 -10.55 19.84 -1.47
N LEU A 113 -9.39 20.20 -0.90
CA LEU A 113 -8.73 21.47 -1.15
C LEU A 113 -7.64 21.27 -2.20
N THR A 114 -7.68 22.09 -3.24
CA THR A 114 -6.70 22.07 -4.33
C THR A 114 -6.13 23.45 -4.58
N SER A 115 -4.82 23.52 -4.82
CA SER A 115 -4.11 24.73 -5.22
C SER A 115 -3.31 24.42 -6.48
N ARG A 116 -3.67 25.07 -7.60
CA ARG A 116 -3.07 24.84 -8.93
C ARG A 116 -2.30 26.05 -9.42
N PRO A 117 -1.29 25.89 -10.30
CA PRO A 117 -0.80 27.00 -11.10
C PRO A 117 -1.95 27.68 -11.85
N LYS A 118 -2.01 29.01 -11.83
CA LYS A 118 -3.11 29.80 -12.40
C LYS A 118 -3.29 29.55 -13.90
N SER A 119 -2.21 29.26 -14.62
CA SER A 119 -2.25 28.88 -16.04
C SER A 119 -3.05 27.59 -16.31
N LEU A 120 -3.28 26.75 -15.28
CA LEU A 120 -3.95 25.45 -15.37
C LEU A 120 -5.31 25.43 -14.64
N ALA A 121 -5.78 26.56 -14.13
CA ALA A 121 -6.96 26.67 -13.27
C ALA A 121 -8.28 26.23 -13.94
N THR A 122 -8.42 26.43 -15.25
CA THR A 122 -9.66 26.20 -16.01
C THR A 122 -9.62 24.93 -16.88
N ASN A 123 -8.79 23.96 -16.52
CA ASN A 123 -8.71 22.69 -17.26
C ASN A 123 -9.92 21.79 -16.94
N GLY A 124 -10.74 21.50 -17.95
CA GLY A 124 -11.92 20.62 -17.83
C GLY A 124 -11.58 19.21 -17.33
N PHE A 125 -10.40 18.69 -17.67
CA PHE A 125 -9.93 17.39 -17.16
C PHE A 125 -9.68 17.44 -15.64
N SER A 126 -9.10 18.54 -15.13
CA SER A 126 -8.82 18.70 -13.71
C SER A 126 -10.11 18.76 -12.90
N ILE A 127 -11.09 19.55 -13.36
CA ILE A 127 -12.42 19.63 -12.73
C ILE A 127 -13.10 18.26 -12.72
N TRP A 128 -13.02 17.52 -13.84
CA TRP A 128 -13.54 16.16 -13.90
C TRP A 128 -12.85 15.23 -12.89
N SER A 129 -11.52 15.24 -12.87
CA SER A 129 -10.71 14.39 -11.99
C SER A 129 -11.05 14.62 -10.54
N GLU A 130 -11.25 15.89 -10.15
CA GLU A 130 -11.59 16.23 -8.78
C GLU A 130 -12.93 15.64 -8.35
N ARG A 131 -13.94 15.77 -9.22
CA ARG A 131 -15.26 15.22 -8.99
C ARG A 131 -15.20 13.70 -8.92
N PHE A 132 -14.46 13.06 -9.82
CA PHE A 132 -14.22 11.62 -9.80
C PHE A 132 -13.61 11.20 -8.45
N ILE A 133 -12.57 11.88 -7.97
CA ILE A 133 -11.95 11.56 -6.68
C ILE A 133 -12.94 11.72 -5.53
N LEU A 134 -13.71 12.82 -5.47
CA LEU A 134 -14.70 13.05 -4.41
C LEU A 134 -15.82 12.00 -4.39
N LEU A 135 -16.19 11.46 -5.55
CA LEU A 135 -17.26 10.47 -5.66
C LEU A 135 -16.77 9.04 -5.42
N GLU A 136 -15.54 8.72 -5.81
CA GLU A 136 -15.01 7.36 -5.81
C GLU A 136 -14.05 7.06 -4.65
N THR A 137 -13.61 8.10 -3.90
CA THR A 137 -12.73 7.88 -2.76
C THR A 137 -13.46 7.12 -1.65
N GLU A 138 -12.81 6.06 -1.15
CA GLU A 138 -13.27 5.33 0.03
C GLU A 138 -12.70 5.94 1.33
N PHE A 139 -12.44 7.26 1.32
CA PHE A 139 -11.94 7.98 2.48
C PHE A 139 -12.99 8.06 3.58
N GLN A 140 -12.68 7.48 4.74
CA GLN A 140 -13.49 7.46 5.94
C GLN A 140 -12.82 8.24 7.08
N PRO A 141 -13.61 8.91 7.94
CA PRO A 141 -13.10 9.65 9.08
C PRO A 141 -12.74 8.71 10.23
N PHE A 142 -11.66 7.95 10.04
CA PHE A 142 -11.13 7.00 11.02
C PHE A 142 -10.25 7.68 12.05
N ALA A 143 -10.42 7.28 13.32
CA ALA A 143 -9.54 7.68 14.39
C ALA A 143 -8.20 6.94 14.32
N THR A 144 -7.17 7.53 14.92
CA THR A 144 -5.91 6.83 15.22
C THR A 144 -6.02 6.08 16.54
N ILE A 145 -5.25 5.00 16.69
CA ILE A 145 -5.20 4.25 17.94
C ILE A 145 -4.75 5.19 19.08
N SER A 146 -5.41 5.09 20.24
CA SER A 146 -5.11 5.93 21.40
C SER A 146 -4.78 5.07 22.61
N ASP A 147 -4.19 5.68 23.66
CA ASP A 147 -3.87 5.02 24.94
C ASP A 147 -5.03 5.09 25.96
N ALA A 148 -6.27 5.31 25.49
CA ALA A 148 -7.44 5.37 26.37
C ALA A 148 -7.58 4.10 27.23
N SER A 149 -7.80 4.25 28.53
CA SER A 149 -7.86 3.13 29.49
C SER A 149 -9.25 2.49 29.63
N THR A 150 -10.19 2.85 28.74
CA THR A 150 -11.54 2.30 28.78
C THR A 150 -11.53 0.82 28.38
N PRO A 151 -12.41 -0.03 28.94
CA PRO A 151 -12.39 -1.47 28.65
C PRO A 151 -12.52 -1.81 27.16
N TRP A 152 -13.32 -1.05 26.40
CA TRP A 152 -13.46 -1.27 24.96
C TRP A 152 -12.20 -0.87 24.20
N ALA A 153 -11.57 0.26 24.54
CA ALA A 153 -10.34 0.71 23.88
C ALA A 153 -9.18 -0.27 24.11
N ILE A 154 -9.09 -0.88 25.31
CA ILE A 154 -8.13 -1.96 25.57
C ILE A 154 -8.38 -3.14 24.63
N LYS A 155 -9.63 -3.63 24.55
CA LYS A 155 -10.01 -4.74 23.68
C LYS A 155 -9.71 -4.45 22.20
N GLU A 156 -10.06 -3.26 21.72
CA GLU A 156 -9.80 -2.83 20.34
C GLU A 156 -8.30 -2.79 20.03
N ARG A 157 -7.48 -2.30 20.97
CA ARG A 157 -6.02 -2.34 20.86
C ARG A 157 -5.47 -3.77 20.80
N ASP A 158 -5.99 -4.67 21.64
CA ASP A 158 -5.54 -6.06 21.67
C ASP A 158 -5.85 -6.79 20.35
N ILE A 159 -7.02 -6.53 19.76
CA ILE A 159 -7.37 -7.00 18.42
C ILE A 159 -6.37 -6.47 17.39
N CYS A 160 -6.09 -5.15 17.39
CA CYS A 160 -5.15 -4.55 16.44
C CYS A 160 -3.74 -5.15 16.57
N ASN A 161 -3.26 -5.36 17.80
CA ASN A 161 -1.96 -5.97 18.07
C ASN A 161 -1.90 -7.41 17.56
N THR A 162 -2.94 -8.21 17.82
CA THR A 162 -3.03 -9.59 17.35
C THR A 162 -3.00 -9.65 15.81
N ILE A 163 -3.70 -8.74 15.13
CA ILE A 163 -3.68 -8.66 13.66
C ILE A 163 -2.29 -8.26 13.14
N ALA A 164 -1.60 -7.34 13.80
CA ALA A 164 -0.23 -6.98 13.45
C ALA A 164 0.73 -8.19 13.62
N GLU A 165 0.58 -8.98 14.67
CA GLU A 165 1.37 -10.21 14.89
C GLU A 165 1.09 -11.28 13.81
N ILE A 166 -0.18 -11.44 13.40
CA ILE A 166 -0.55 -12.32 12.27
C ILE A 166 0.16 -11.82 11.00
N PHE A 167 0.12 -10.52 10.71
CA PHE A 167 0.78 -9.93 9.55
C PHE A 167 2.31 -10.17 9.57
N GLU A 168 2.97 -9.89 10.70
CA GLU A 168 4.41 -10.08 10.87
C GLU A 168 4.85 -11.52 10.62
N ARG A 169 4.09 -12.48 11.16
CA ARG A 169 4.41 -13.90 11.05
C ARG A 169 4.10 -14.49 9.68
N LYS A 170 2.98 -14.11 9.07
CA LYS A 170 2.47 -14.75 7.84
C LYS A 170 2.92 -14.05 6.57
N LEU A 171 2.88 -12.72 6.53
CA LEU A 171 3.01 -11.97 5.29
C LEU A 171 4.24 -11.08 5.24
N LYS A 172 4.68 -10.45 6.35
CA LYS A 172 5.71 -9.41 6.30
C LYS A 172 7.01 -9.89 5.64
N ASN A 173 7.45 -9.16 4.63
CA ASN A 173 8.80 -9.32 4.07
C ASN A 173 9.78 -8.36 4.72
N LEU A 174 11.00 -8.82 4.98
CA LEU A 174 12.08 -8.01 5.56
C LEU A 174 12.78 -7.19 4.46
N SER A 175 13.22 -5.99 4.79
CA SER A 175 14.16 -5.21 3.98
C SER A 175 15.47 -4.95 4.73
N LYS A 176 16.51 -4.53 4.00
CA LYS A 176 17.81 -4.18 4.59
C LYS A 176 17.73 -2.98 5.56
N ASP A 177 16.80 -2.08 5.29
CA ASP A 177 16.57 -0.82 6.00
C ASP A 177 15.21 -0.81 6.74
N ASP A 178 14.72 -1.98 7.13
CA ASP A 178 13.39 -2.18 7.71
C ASP A 178 13.15 -1.26 8.92
N GLN A 179 12.00 -0.56 8.90
CA GLN A 179 11.56 0.39 9.91
C GLN A 179 10.25 -0.06 10.58
N TRP A 180 9.90 -1.35 10.47
CA TRP A 180 8.70 -1.89 11.09
C TRP A 180 8.67 -1.61 12.59
N GLU A 181 9.73 -1.98 13.32
CA GLU A 181 9.81 -1.77 14.78
C GLU A 181 9.95 -0.30 15.19
N VAL A 182 10.43 0.56 14.29
CA VAL A 182 10.68 1.98 14.59
C VAL A 182 9.40 2.80 14.51
N CYS A 183 8.62 2.61 13.44
CA CYS A 183 7.39 3.36 13.21
C CYS A 183 6.37 2.63 12.33
N GLY A 184 6.80 1.63 11.56
CA GLY A 184 5.95 0.89 10.63
C GLY A 184 4.80 0.16 11.30
N ARG A 185 5.07 -0.53 12.41
CA ARG A 185 4.05 -1.23 13.20
C ARG A 185 2.98 -0.27 13.70
N GLN A 186 3.38 0.89 14.22
CA GLN A 186 2.44 1.92 14.66
C GLN A 186 1.58 2.45 13.51
N SER A 187 2.20 2.72 12.35
CA SER A 187 1.49 3.11 11.13
C SER A 187 0.46 2.06 10.68
N PHE A 188 0.80 0.77 10.80
CA PHE A 188 -0.11 -0.33 10.50
C PHE A 188 -1.28 -0.38 11.49
N LEU A 189 -0.99 -0.32 12.80
CA LEU A 189 -2.02 -0.29 13.85
C LEU A 189 -3.01 0.87 13.65
N ASN A 190 -2.51 2.07 13.35
CA ASN A 190 -3.37 3.23 13.08
C ASN A 190 -4.36 2.96 11.94
N ARG A 191 -3.91 2.26 10.89
CA ARG A 191 -4.75 1.95 9.73
C ARG A 191 -5.79 0.86 10.05
N VAL A 192 -5.41 -0.15 10.82
CA VAL A 192 -6.32 -1.22 11.27
C VAL A 192 -7.35 -0.71 12.29
N TYR A 193 -6.91 0.10 13.25
CA TYR A 193 -7.74 0.60 14.34
C TYR A 193 -8.97 1.36 13.86
N GLY A 194 -8.86 2.13 12.77
CA GLY A 194 -9.99 2.82 12.17
C GLY A 194 -11.16 1.90 11.80
N TYR A 195 -10.86 0.68 11.33
CA TYR A 195 -11.88 -0.34 11.07
C TYR A 195 -12.41 -0.95 12.35
N VAL A 196 -11.51 -1.30 13.28
CA VAL A 196 -11.84 -1.97 14.54
C VAL A 196 -12.75 -1.10 15.41
N GLU A 197 -12.44 0.18 15.57
CA GLU A 197 -13.25 1.16 16.31
C GLU A 197 -14.68 1.26 15.72
N LYS A 198 -14.78 1.26 14.39
CA LYS A 198 -16.06 1.34 13.68
C LYS A 198 -16.76 -0.01 13.52
N ASN A 199 -16.16 -1.11 13.96
CA ASN A 199 -16.64 -2.48 13.75
C ASN A 199 -16.89 -2.78 12.25
N LEU A 200 -15.99 -2.33 11.39
CA LEU A 200 -16.05 -2.52 9.94
C LEU A 200 -15.06 -3.60 9.48
N PRO A 201 -15.34 -4.34 8.39
CA PRO A 201 -14.38 -5.27 7.82
C PRO A 201 -13.10 -4.54 7.35
N ILE A 202 -11.93 -5.04 7.72
CA ILE A 202 -10.63 -4.46 7.34
C ILE A 202 -10.42 -4.62 5.83
N GLN A 203 -10.07 -3.53 5.15
CA GLN A 203 -9.75 -3.59 3.72
C GLN A 203 -8.23 -3.57 3.51
N LEU A 204 -7.70 -4.59 2.84
CA LEU A 204 -6.29 -4.66 2.41
C LEU A 204 -6.21 -4.50 0.90
N ALA A 205 -5.28 -3.67 0.42
CA ALA A 205 -5.04 -3.46 -1.01
C ALA A 205 -3.68 -4.04 -1.41
N LEU A 206 -3.68 -5.00 -2.33
CA LEU A 206 -2.48 -5.64 -2.85
C LEU A 206 -2.41 -5.51 -4.38
N PRO A 207 -1.72 -4.49 -4.91
CA PRO A 207 -1.29 -4.47 -6.30
C PRO A 207 -0.35 -5.65 -6.62
N ALA A 208 -0.83 -6.61 -7.41
CA ALA A 208 -0.09 -7.82 -7.75
C ALA A 208 -0.78 -8.62 -8.87
N PHE A 209 -0.10 -9.67 -9.34
CA PHE A 209 -0.63 -10.63 -10.33
C PHE A 209 -1.06 -9.97 -11.66
N PRO A 210 -0.18 -9.21 -12.34
CA PRO A 210 -0.54 -8.55 -13.60
C PRO A 210 -0.83 -9.56 -14.71
N CYS A 211 0.16 -10.40 -15.02
CA CYS A 211 0.17 -11.50 -15.96
C CYS A 211 1.51 -12.24 -15.85
N LYS A 212 1.65 -13.45 -16.39
CA LYS A 212 2.97 -14.09 -16.56
C LYS A 212 3.89 -13.25 -17.45
N SER A 213 5.18 -13.29 -17.16
CA SER A 213 6.22 -12.67 -18.00
C SER A 213 6.10 -13.19 -19.46
N PRO A 214 6.23 -12.31 -20.46
CA PRO A 214 6.24 -12.72 -21.88
C PRO A 214 7.49 -13.52 -22.26
N ASN A 215 8.52 -13.56 -21.39
CA ASN A 215 9.76 -14.26 -21.65
C ASN A 215 9.64 -15.75 -21.27
N PRO A 216 9.65 -16.68 -22.25
CA PRO A 216 9.50 -18.11 -21.99
C PRO A 216 10.67 -18.73 -21.23
N ASN A 217 11.79 -18.01 -21.06
CA ASN A 217 12.91 -18.43 -20.22
C ASN A 217 12.68 -18.12 -18.73
N LYS A 218 11.69 -17.30 -18.40
CA LYS A 218 11.33 -16.95 -17.02
C LYS A 218 10.20 -17.81 -16.48
N VAL A 219 9.17 -18.06 -17.28
CA VAL A 219 7.94 -18.74 -16.85
C VAL A 219 7.71 -20.05 -17.61
N GLY A 220 6.93 -20.98 -17.04
CA GLY A 220 6.61 -22.26 -17.70
C GLY A 220 5.51 -22.14 -18.75
N GLY A 221 4.62 -21.18 -18.61
CA GLY A 221 3.54 -20.87 -19.54
C GLY A 221 3.00 -19.46 -19.33
N ILE A 222 1.92 -19.12 -20.04
CA ILE A 222 1.28 -17.78 -19.99
C ILE A 222 0.16 -17.67 -18.95
N MET A 223 -0.30 -18.81 -18.42
CA MET A 223 -1.39 -18.90 -17.43
C MET A 223 -0.83 -19.01 -16.02
N PRO A 224 -1.63 -18.70 -14.97
CA PRO A 224 -1.27 -18.99 -13.59
C PRO A 224 -0.83 -20.44 -13.41
N ASP A 225 0.23 -20.67 -12.64
CA ASP A 225 0.78 -22.00 -12.38
C ASP A 225 0.89 -22.24 -10.86
N LEU A 226 1.54 -23.31 -10.43
CA LEU A 226 1.63 -23.69 -9.01
C LEU A 226 2.10 -22.54 -8.10
N ALA A 227 2.92 -21.61 -8.60
CA ALA A 227 3.38 -20.47 -7.81
C ALA A 227 2.24 -19.51 -7.45
N GLU A 228 1.31 -19.23 -8.38
CA GLU A 228 0.13 -18.43 -8.11
C GLU A 228 -0.83 -19.13 -7.14
N HIS A 229 -1.03 -20.44 -7.30
CA HIS A 229 -1.83 -21.24 -6.37
C HIS A 229 -1.32 -21.10 -4.93
N ILE A 230 -0.03 -21.38 -4.68
CA ILE A 230 0.57 -21.24 -3.34
C ILE A 230 0.38 -19.82 -2.80
N ALA A 231 0.57 -18.80 -3.65
CA ALA A 231 0.37 -17.42 -3.24
C ALA A 231 -1.06 -17.12 -2.79
N MET A 232 -2.06 -17.72 -3.45
CA MET A 232 -3.46 -17.57 -3.07
C MET A 232 -3.78 -18.26 -1.74
N ASP A 233 -3.19 -19.42 -1.46
CA ASP A 233 -3.32 -20.08 -0.15
C ASP A 233 -2.80 -19.18 0.96
N VAL A 234 -1.61 -18.60 0.77
CA VAL A 234 -0.99 -17.72 1.76
C VAL A 234 -1.86 -16.50 2.06
N LEU A 235 -2.44 -15.88 1.02
CA LEU A 235 -3.33 -14.74 1.18
C LEU A 235 -4.65 -15.12 1.87
N HIS A 236 -5.26 -16.25 1.47
CA HIS A 236 -6.50 -16.74 2.06
C HIS A 236 -6.30 -17.13 3.53
N ASP A 237 -5.25 -17.88 3.84
CA ASP A 237 -4.92 -18.30 5.21
C ASP A 237 -4.65 -17.11 6.14
N PHE A 238 -4.01 -16.05 5.64
CA PHE A 238 -3.83 -14.82 6.39
C PHE A 238 -5.18 -14.21 6.77
N VAL A 239 -6.09 -14.03 5.80
CA VAL A 239 -7.40 -13.44 6.05
C VAL A 239 -8.25 -14.31 6.98
N LYS A 240 -8.22 -15.63 6.78
CA LYS A 240 -8.89 -16.60 7.65
C LYS A 240 -8.43 -16.49 9.10
N GLU A 241 -7.14 -16.31 9.34
CA GLU A 241 -6.60 -16.13 10.69
C GLU A 241 -7.01 -14.78 11.31
N VAL A 242 -7.09 -13.72 10.50
CA VAL A 242 -7.66 -12.43 10.95
C VAL A 242 -9.15 -12.56 11.31
N ASN A 243 -9.94 -13.27 10.51
CA ASN A 243 -11.36 -13.49 10.75
C ASN A 243 -11.62 -14.29 12.04
N ALA A 244 -10.67 -15.13 12.47
CA ALA A 244 -10.77 -15.87 13.73
C ALA A 244 -10.64 -14.97 14.98
N VAL A 245 -10.04 -13.79 14.86
CA VAL A 245 -9.81 -12.86 15.98
C VAL A 245 -10.65 -11.59 15.90
N TYR A 246 -11.17 -11.25 14.73
CA TYR A 246 -11.95 -10.04 14.47
C TYR A 246 -13.23 -10.39 13.71
N GLU A 247 -14.38 -10.26 14.38
CA GLU A 247 -15.68 -10.75 13.90
C GLU A 247 -16.17 -10.11 12.60
N PRO A 248 -16.02 -8.78 12.36
CA PRO A 248 -16.31 -8.20 11.04
C PRO A 248 -15.39 -8.71 9.91
N GLY A 249 -14.24 -9.29 10.28
CA GLY A 249 -13.29 -9.89 9.37
C GLY A 249 -12.48 -8.90 8.53
N ALA A 250 -11.87 -9.43 7.48
CA ALA A 250 -11.04 -8.68 6.54
C ALA A 250 -11.24 -9.15 5.10
N THR A 251 -10.98 -8.26 4.15
CA THR A 251 -10.98 -8.54 2.71
C THR A 251 -9.63 -8.20 2.12
N MET A 252 -8.97 -9.17 1.48
CA MET A 252 -7.79 -8.96 0.64
C MET A 252 -8.22 -8.60 -0.78
N TRP A 253 -8.04 -7.34 -1.18
CA TRP A 253 -8.21 -6.93 -2.57
C TRP A 253 -6.92 -7.17 -3.35
N VAL A 254 -6.92 -8.19 -4.19
CA VAL A 254 -5.91 -8.38 -5.23
C VAL A 254 -6.22 -7.43 -6.37
N ILE A 255 -5.37 -6.41 -6.52
CA ILE A 255 -5.55 -5.37 -7.53
C ILE A 255 -4.64 -5.64 -8.72
N ASN A 256 -5.19 -6.21 -9.78
CA ASN A 256 -4.45 -6.53 -10.99
C ASN A 256 -4.00 -5.23 -11.70
N ASP A 257 -2.69 -5.04 -11.78
CA ASP A 257 -2.03 -3.90 -12.39
C ASP A 257 -1.53 -4.17 -13.82
N GLY A 258 -1.89 -5.31 -14.42
CA GLY A 258 -1.46 -5.69 -15.77
C GLY A 258 -1.88 -4.68 -16.84
N HIS A 259 -3.11 -4.16 -16.76
CA HIS A 259 -3.59 -3.12 -17.69
C HIS A 259 -2.80 -1.81 -17.57
N VAL A 260 -2.12 -1.56 -16.45
CA VAL A 260 -1.25 -0.38 -16.31
C VAL A 260 -0.02 -0.49 -17.23
N PHE A 261 0.48 -1.71 -17.49
CA PHE A 261 1.78 -1.95 -18.12
C PHE A 261 1.77 -2.84 -19.36
N SER A 262 0.64 -3.41 -19.77
CA SER A 262 0.55 -4.43 -20.84
C SER A 262 1.35 -4.07 -22.11
N ASP A 263 1.22 -2.83 -22.60
CA ASP A 263 1.93 -2.27 -23.76
C ASP A 263 3.40 -1.90 -23.49
N CYS A 264 3.80 -1.81 -22.23
CA CYS A 264 5.20 -1.67 -21.82
C CYS A 264 5.91 -3.03 -21.76
N ILE A 265 5.17 -4.10 -21.43
CA ILE A 265 5.70 -5.46 -21.28
C ILE A 265 5.40 -6.36 -22.48
N GLY A 266 4.72 -5.88 -23.52
CA GLY A 266 4.46 -6.66 -24.73
C GLY A 266 3.41 -7.75 -24.57
N VAL A 267 2.43 -7.53 -23.68
CA VAL A 267 1.30 -8.42 -23.47
C VAL A 267 0.03 -7.70 -23.94
N ASP A 268 -0.83 -8.40 -24.66
CA ASP A 268 -2.08 -7.83 -25.18
C ASP A 268 -3.09 -7.64 -24.04
N ASP A 269 -3.96 -6.62 -24.15
CA ASP A 269 -4.92 -6.27 -23.09
C ASP A 269 -5.89 -7.41 -22.76
N GLU A 270 -6.32 -8.16 -23.78
CA GLU A 270 -7.20 -9.33 -23.61
C GLU A 270 -6.52 -10.48 -22.83
N MET A 271 -5.20 -10.58 -22.91
CA MET A 271 -4.45 -11.57 -22.14
C MET A 271 -4.41 -11.20 -20.65
N ILE A 272 -4.38 -9.91 -20.33
CA ILE A 272 -4.51 -9.44 -18.94
C ILE A 272 -5.89 -9.83 -18.38
N ASP A 273 -6.95 -9.58 -19.15
CA ASP A 273 -8.31 -9.97 -18.76
C ASP A 273 -8.46 -11.48 -18.56
N THR A 274 -7.84 -12.26 -19.46
CA THR A 274 -7.84 -13.72 -19.38
C THR A 274 -7.10 -14.21 -18.13
N TYR A 275 -5.92 -13.66 -17.84
CA TYR A 275 -5.16 -14.02 -16.65
C TYR A 275 -5.92 -13.68 -15.36
N ASP A 276 -6.54 -12.50 -15.29
CA ASP A 276 -7.36 -12.07 -14.15
C ASP A 276 -8.58 -12.99 -13.93
N ALA A 277 -9.28 -13.34 -15.01
CA ALA A 277 -10.41 -14.27 -14.96
C ALA A 277 -9.98 -15.67 -14.49
N CYS A 278 -8.80 -16.15 -14.93
CA CYS A 278 -8.25 -17.42 -14.46
C CYS A 278 -7.90 -17.38 -12.96
N MET A 279 -7.27 -16.30 -12.46
CA MET A 279 -7.01 -16.14 -11.03
C MET A 279 -8.30 -16.17 -10.20
N ALA A 280 -9.34 -15.48 -10.65
CA ALA A 280 -10.65 -15.51 -9.99
C ALA A 280 -11.29 -16.91 -10.00
N ALA A 281 -11.21 -17.63 -11.13
CA ALA A 281 -11.72 -18.99 -11.26
C ALA A 281 -10.97 -19.98 -10.36
N ILE A 282 -9.64 -19.90 -10.30
CA ILE A 282 -8.79 -20.68 -9.40
C ILE A 282 -9.21 -20.44 -7.95
N TYR A 283 -9.44 -19.18 -7.55
CA TYR A 283 -9.88 -18.85 -6.20
C TYR A 283 -11.20 -19.54 -5.86
N ALA A 284 -12.20 -19.38 -6.73
CA ALA A 284 -13.54 -19.91 -6.52
C ALA A 284 -13.55 -21.45 -6.48
N GLN A 285 -12.73 -22.10 -7.31
CA GLN A 285 -12.60 -23.56 -7.30
C GLN A 285 -11.91 -24.06 -6.03
N ARG A 286 -10.89 -23.34 -5.56
CA ARG A 286 -10.08 -23.78 -4.42
C ARG A 286 -10.74 -23.53 -3.07
N PHE A 287 -11.54 -22.46 -2.99
CA PHE A 287 -12.24 -22.05 -1.77
C PHE A 287 -13.75 -21.87 -2.06
N PRO A 288 -14.48 -22.94 -2.42
CA PRO A 288 -15.90 -22.86 -2.75
C PRO A 288 -16.76 -22.48 -1.52
N GLU A 289 -16.26 -22.78 -0.34
CA GLU A 289 -16.89 -22.51 0.96
C GLU A 289 -16.13 -21.41 1.72
N ASP A 290 -15.83 -20.28 1.07
CA ASP A 290 -15.30 -19.10 1.76
C ASP A 290 -16.39 -18.51 2.71
N ILE A 291 -16.58 -19.16 3.86
CA ILE A 291 -17.63 -18.90 4.88
C ILE A 291 -17.22 -17.74 5.82
N GLY A 292 -16.33 -16.85 5.37
CA GLY A 292 -15.98 -15.65 6.11
C GLY A 292 -17.19 -14.72 6.31
N PRO A 293 -17.16 -13.83 7.32
CA PRO A 293 -18.17 -12.77 7.49
C PRO A 293 -18.24 -11.85 6.26
N VAL A 294 -17.13 -11.74 5.55
CA VAL A 294 -16.97 -11.10 4.24
C VAL A 294 -16.14 -12.00 3.33
N PRO A 295 -16.21 -11.85 1.99
CA PRO A 295 -15.34 -12.59 1.08
C PRO A 295 -13.87 -12.34 1.39
N SER A 296 -13.08 -13.40 1.57
CA SER A 296 -11.70 -13.29 2.04
C SER A 296 -10.79 -12.66 0.99
N ILE A 297 -10.96 -13.00 -0.30
CA ILE A 297 -10.24 -12.39 -1.41
C ILE A 297 -11.22 -11.83 -2.44
N LYS A 298 -10.93 -10.63 -2.95
CA LYS A 298 -11.62 -10.03 -4.09
C LYS A 298 -10.62 -9.56 -5.13
N PHE A 299 -11.05 -9.57 -6.39
CA PHE A 299 -10.24 -9.15 -7.54
C PHE A 299 -10.75 -7.80 -8.06
N LYS A 300 -9.83 -6.91 -8.41
CA LYS A 300 -10.13 -5.59 -9.00
C LYS A 300 -9.02 -5.22 -9.98
N GLY A 301 -9.36 -4.84 -11.21
CA GLY A 301 -8.39 -4.31 -12.17
C GLY A 301 -8.48 -2.78 -12.32
N LEU A 302 -7.57 -2.21 -13.12
CA LEU A 302 -7.62 -0.80 -13.50
C LEU A 302 -8.98 -0.42 -14.13
N LYS A 303 -9.53 -1.30 -14.97
CA LYS A 303 -10.87 -1.09 -15.54
C LYS A 303 -11.94 -1.01 -14.46
N ASN A 304 -11.89 -1.82 -13.41
CA ASN A 304 -12.87 -1.76 -12.32
C ASN A 304 -12.70 -0.52 -11.43
N ILE A 305 -11.50 0.07 -11.36
CA ILE A 305 -11.28 1.35 -10.66
C ILE A 305 -12.01 2.48 -11.39
N PHE A 306 -12.04 2.44 -12.72
CA PHE A 306 -12.66 3.47 -13.55
C PHE A 306 -14.08 3.12 -14.03
N ALA A 307 -14.50 1.85 -14.02
CA ALA A 307 -15.81 1.41 -14.49
C ALA A 307 -16.97 1.78 -13.55
N ALA A 308 -16.81 2.83 -12.75
CA ALA A 308 -17.89 3.37 -11.95
C ALA A 308 -19.02 3.85 -12.88
N ASP A 309 -20.19 3.22 -12.78
CA ASP A 309 -21.43 3.61 -13.47
C ASP A 309 -22.06 4.87 -12.84
N HIS A 310 -21.25 5.72 -12.22
CA HIS A 310 -21.73 6.90 -11.52
C HIS A 310 -21.82 8.10 -12.47
N ASP A 311 -23.02 8.67 -12.52
CA ASP A 311 -23.33 10.07 -12.82
C ASP A 311 -22.33 10.79 -13.75
N GLY A 312 -22.37 10.45 -15.04
CA GLY A 312 -21.66 11.19 -16.09
C GLY A 312 -20.27 10.67 -16.46
N PHE A 313 -19.80 9.58 -15.86
CA PHE A 313 -18.48 8.98 -16.14
C PHE A 313 -18.24 8.71 -17.64
N GLN A 314 -19.19 8.05 -18.32
CA GLN A 314 -19.02 7.72 -19.74
C GLN A 314 -19.07 8.94 -20.67
N GLY A 315 -19.83 9.98 -20.30
CA GLY A 315 -19.95 11.21 -21.10
C GLY A 315 -18.65 12.03 -21.11
N LEU A 316 -17.95 12.08 -19.98
CA LEU A 316 -16.70 12.83 -19.82
C LEU A 316 -15.48 12.05 -20.32
N SER A 317 -15.46 10.73 -20.13
CA SER A 317 -14.46 9.83 -20.72
C SER A 317 -14.30 10.05 -22.23
N LYS A 318 -15.42 10.08 -22.96
CA LYS A 318 -15.45 10.25 -24.42
C LYS A 318 -14.83 11.57 -24.88
N MET A 319 -14.97 12.62 -24.07
CA MET A 319 -14.45 13.98 -24.35
C MET A 319 -12.95 14.11 -24.06
N LEU A 320 -12.39 13.25 -23.21
CA LEU A 320 -11.01 13.33 -22.72
C LEU A 320 -10.05 12.33 -23.39
N SER A 321 -10.55 11.52 -24.32
CA SER A 321 -9.82 10.53 -25.15
C SER A 321 -8.54 11.08 -25.81
N GLY A 322 -8.45 12.40 -26.04
CA GLY A 322 -7.31 13.09 -26.65
C GLY A 322 -6.40 13.89 -25.70
N SER A 323 -6.68 13.91 -24.40
CA SER A 323 -6.03 14.83 -23.44
C SER A 323 -4.61 14.42 -23.03
N HIS A 324 -4.26 13.14 -23.14
CA HIS A 324 -2.93 12.64 -22.79
C HIS A 324 -2.35 11.81 -23.93
N LYS A 325 -1.20 12.25 -24.48
CA LYS A 325 -0.41 11.45 -25.42
C LYS A 325 0.44 10.49 -24.59
N MET A 326 0.16 9.19 -24.72
CA MET A 326 0.92 8.15 -24.06
C MET A 326 1.76 7.41 -25.11
N PRO A 327 3.06 7.21 -24.88
CA PRO A 327 3.87 6.39 -25.77
C PRO A 327 3.63 4.91 -25.49
N HIS A 328 3.72 4.13 -26.56
CA HIS A 328 3.62 2.67 -26.56
C HIS A 328 4.91 2.11 -27.17
N PRO A 329 5.98 1.95 -26.38
CA PRO A 329 7.28 1.56 -26.92
C PRO A 329 7.32 0.13 -27.48
N VAL A 330 6.38 -0.73 -27.09
CA VAL A 330 6.26 -2.12 -27.54
C VAL A 330 4.92 -2.33 -28.25
N LYS A 331 4.94 -3.06 -29.37
CA LYS A 331 3.74 -3.31 -30.16
C LYS A 331 2.89 -4.39 -29.48
N THR A 332 1.64 -4.06 -29.17
CA THR A 332 0.62 -4.90 -28.53
C THR A 332 -0.76 -4.56 -29.08
N GLN A 333 -1.73 -5.45 -28.86
CA GLN A 333 -3.13 -5.20 -29.12
C GLN A 333 -3.76 -4.51 -27.90
N LEU A 334 -4.19 -3.26 -28.10
CA LEU A 334 -4.80 -2.42 -27.07
C LEU A 334 -6.31 -2.42 -27.22
N THR A 335 -7.03 -2.44 -26.10
CA THR A 335 -8.46 -2.21 -26.06
C THR A 335 -8.74 -0.74 -25.75
N GLY A 336 -9.85 -0.19 -26.28
CA GLY A 336 -10.21 1.22 -26.06
C GLY A 336 -10.40 1.56 -24.58
N ASP A 337 -10.99 0.66 -23.81
CA ASP A 337 -11.29 0.86 -22.39
C ASP A 337 -10.02 0.86 -21.54
N ALA A 338 -9.11 -0.09 -21.75
CA ALA A 338 -7.85 -0.13 -21.02
C ALA A 338 -6.97 1.09 -21.34
N GLU A 339 -6.93 1.49 -22.61
CA GLU A 339 -6.18 2.67 -23.05
C GLU A 339 -6.71 3.96 -22.44
N LEU A 340 -8.03 4.13 -22.41
CA LEU A 340 -8.68 5.21 -21.69
C LEU A 340 -8.28 5.19 -20.21
N CYS A 341 -8.35 4.04 -19.53
CA CYS A 341 -8.02 3.94 -18.12
C CYS A 341 -6.56 4.36 -17.82
N ARG A 342 -5.60 4.00 -18.68
CA ARG A 342 -4.21 4.45 -18.55
C ARG A 342 -4.08 5.96 -18.68
N LYS A 343 -4.77 6.56 -19.66
CA LYS A 343 -4.79 8.03 -19.86
C LYS A 343 -5.41 8.75 -18.67
N LEU A 344 -6.53 8.25 -18.14
CA LEU A 344 -7.17 8.82 -16.95
C LEU A 344 -6.25 8.72 -15.73
N MET A 345 -5.63 7.56 -15.50
CA MET A 345 -4.66 7.36 -14.41
C MET A 345 -3.47 8.34 -14.51
N LEU A 346 -2.88 8.48 -15.70
CA LEU A 346 -1.78 9.44 -15.93
C LEU A 346 -2.23 10.89 -15.81
N GLY A 347 -3.43 11.23 -16.26
CA GLY A 347 -3.96 12.59 -16.10
C GLY A 347 -4.24 12.94 -14.65
N ILE A 348 -4.72 11.99 -13.84
CA ILE A 348 -5.02 12.20 -12.42
C ILE A 348 -3.73 12.26 -11.58
N GLY A 349 -2.84 11.28 -11.77
CA GLY A 349 -1.71 11.05 -10.87
C GLY A 349 -0.33 11.13 -11.51
N GLY A 350 -0.22 11.33 -12.82
CA GLY A 350 1.04 11.24 -13.55
C GLY A 350 2.10 12.26 -13.10
N PRO A 351 3.33 11.82 -12.79
CA PRO A 351 4.43 12.73 -12.55
C PRO A 351 4.88 13.40 -13.87
N ASP A 352 5.59 14.51 -13.75
CA ASP A 352 6.20 15.20 -14.88
C ASP A 352 7.38 14.39 -15.43
N ARG A 353 7.24 13.96 -16.69
CA ARG A 353 8.21 13.10 -17.37
C ARG A 353 9.54 13.81 -17.62
N ALA A 354 9.49 15.10 -17.95
CA ALA A 354 10.70 15.89 -18.17
C ALA A 354 11.52 16.03 -16.88
N TYR A 355 10.83 16.15 -15.74
CA TYR A 355 11.47 16.19 -14.43
C TYR A 355 12.11 14.84 -14.06
N ILE A 356 11.41 13.71 -14.24
CA ILE A 356 12.02 12.37 -14.06
C ILE A 356 13.28 12.25 -14.91
N ARG A 357 13.21 12.66 -16.18
CA ARG A 357 14.36 12.64 -17.08
C ARG A 357 15.50 13.51 -16.59
N SER A 358 15.20 14.71 -16.08
CA SER A 358 16.21 15.60 -15.52
C SER A 358 16.94 14.99 -14.32
N LEU A 359 16.25 14.21 -13.46
CA LEU A 359 16.85 13.51 -12.33
C LEU A 359 17.80 12.39 -12.77
N ILE A 360 17.41 11.64 -13.81
CA ILE A 360 18.26 10.61 -14.41
C ILE A 360 19.53 11.23 -15.01
N GLU A 361 19.39 12.34 -15.74
CA GLU A 361 20.51 13.07 -16.37
C GLU A 361 21.45 13.69 -15.33
N GLN A 362 20.90 14.18 -14.22
CA GLN A 362 21.66 14.73 -13.07
C GLN A 362 22.26 13.65 -12.17
N GLN A 363 22.04 12.37 -12.47
CA GLN A 363 22.50 11.23 -11.69
C GLN A 363 22.02 11.25 -10.23
N GLU A 364 20.78 11.67 -10.01
CA GLU A 364 20.15 11.53 -8.69
C GLU A 364 20.14 10.03 -8.30
N PRO A 365 20.71 9.65 -7.15
CA PRO A 365 20.99 8.25 -6.82
C PRO A 365 19.80 7.30 -6.93
N ASP A 366 18.65 7.68 -6.37
CA ASP A 366 17.47 6.82 -6.28
C ASP A 366 16.81 6.67 -7.65
N ALA A 367 16.61 7.79 -8.37
CA ALA A 367 16.07 7.82 -9.73
C ALA A 367 16.93 7.00 -10.69
N LEU A 368 18.25 7.19 -10.66
CA LEU A 368 19.18 6.52 -11.55
C LEU A 368 19.28 5.02 -11.26
N GLN A 369 19.29 4.63 -9.98
CA GLN A 369 19.29 3.23 -9.58
C GLN A 369 18.01 2.53 -10.06
N LEU A 370 16.85 3.14 -9.83
CA LEU A 370 15.56 2.61 -10.29
C LEU A 370 15.52 2.49 -11.82
N TYR A 371 15.92 3.54 -12.54
CA TYR A 371 15.95 3.55 -14.00
C TYR A 371 16.86 2.45 -14.58
N ARG A 372 18.07 2.29 -14.04
CA ARG A 372 19.03 1.26 -14.49
C ARG A 372 18.55 -0.15 -14.17
N GLY A 373 17.99 -0.36 -12.98
CA GLY A 373 17.39 -1.62 -12.57
C GLY A 373 16.25 -2.01 -13.50
N GLN A 374 15.31 -1.09 -13.73
CA GLN A 374 14.18 -1.30 -14.63
C GLN A 374 14.63 -1.54 -16.07
N THR A 375 15.61 -0.79 -16.58
CA THR A 375 16.14 -0.98 -17.93
C THR A 375 16.77 -2.37 -18.10
N ARG A 376 17.54 -2.85 -17.11
CA ARG A 376 18.13 -4.20 -17.15
C ARG A 376 17.05 -5.27 -17.10
N PHE A 377 16.04 -5.09 -16.26
CA PHE A 377 14.91 -5.99 -16.16
C PHE A 377 14.15 -6.08 -17.50
N MET A 378 13.83 -4.93 -18.11
CA MET A 378 13.12 -4.89 -19.39
C MET A 378 13.95 -5.38 -20.58
N LEU A 379 15.28 -5.25 -20.53
CA LEU A 379 16.14 -5.88 -21.54
C LEU A 379 15.97 -7.40 -21.60
N GLU A 380 15.73 -8.02 -20.46
CA GLU A 380 15.50 -9.46 -20.35
C GLU A 380 14.06 -9.83 -20.72
N ASP A 381 13.06 -9.17 -20.11
CA ASP A 381 11.65 -9.52 -20.33
C ASP A 381 11.22 -9.30 -21.78
N LEU A 382 11.74 -8.26 -22.44
CA LEU A 382 11.36 -7.96 -23.81
C LEU A 382 12.11 -8.76 -24.87
N ALA A 383 13.12 -9.57 -24.48
CA ALA A 383 14.09 -10.14 -25.41
C ALA A 383 13.46 -11.00 -26.52
N ASP A 384 12.39 -11.72 -26.20
CA ASP A 384 11.70 -12.65 -27.09
C ASP A 384 10.41 -12.12 -27.71
N ILE A 385 9.97 -10.90 -27.36
CA ILE A 385 8.77 -10.31 -27.96
C ILE A 385 9.01 -10.09 -29.45
N PRO A 386 8.11 -10.50 -30.36
CA PRO A 386 8.34 -10.44 -31.81
C PRO A 386 8.80 -9.07 -32.32
N SER A 387 8.22 -7.97 -31.84
CA SER A 387 8.57 -6.61 -32.25
C SER A 387 9.95 -6.14 -31.74
N VAL A 388 10.47 -6.76 -30.68
CA VAL A 388 11.74 -6.39 -30.05
C VAL A 388 12.86 -7.36 -30.45
N LYS A 389 12.54 -8.64 -30.63
CA LYS A 389 13.47 -9.72 -30.99
C LYS A 389 14.24 -9.43 -32.27
N SER A 390 13.56 -8.85 -33.26
CA SER A 390 14.11 -8.45 -34.57
C SER A 390 15.02 -7.21 -34.53
N LEU A 391 15.06 -6.48 -33.42
CA LEU A 391 15.86 -5.27 -33.27
C LEU A 391 17.34 -5.59 -33.02
N SER A 392 18.24 -4.69 -33.46
CA SER A 392 19.66 -4.75 -33.08
C SER A 392 19.85 -4.59 -31.56
N GLY A 393 20.98 -5.05 -31.02
CA GLY A 393 21.27 -4.89 -29.58
C GLY A 393 21.21 -3.43 -29.09
N LYS A 394 21.59 -2.46 -29.93
CA LYS A 394 21.46 -1.02 -29.63
C LYS A 394 19.99 -0.58 -29.56
N GLN A 395 19.16 -1.03 -30.49
CA GLN A 395 17.73 -0.74 -30.52
C GLN A 395 16.98 -1.43 -29.36
N LYS A 396 17.36 -2.66 -28.98
CA LYS A 396 16.84 -3.35 -27.79
C LYS A 396 17.09 -2.55 -26.52
N LYS A 397 18.34 -2.10 -26.31
CA LYS A 397 18.71 -1.22 -25.19
C LYS A 397 17.92 0.08 -25.18
N LYS A 398 17.76 0.72 -26.34
CA LYS A 398 16.95 1.95 -26.46
C LYS A 398 15.48 1.70 -26.12
N THR A 399 14.91 0.59 -26.58
CA THR A 399 13.51 0.22 -26.30
C THR A 399 13.31 -0.05 -24.82
N ALA A 400 14.17 -0.85 -24.20
CA ALA A 400 14.11 -1.13 -22.76
C ALA A 400 14.25 0.14 -21.90
N ALA A 401 15.10 1.09 -22.33
CA ALA A 401 15.24 2.39 -21.67
C ALA A 401 13.95 3.24 -21.76
N LEU A 402 13.30 3.30 -22.93
CA LEU A 402 12.02 4.00 -23.09
C LEU A 402 10.92 3.35 -22.24
N VAL A 403 10.86 2.03 -22.24
CA VAL A 403 9.92 1.29 -21.39
C VAL A 403 10.17 1.55 -19.91
N ALA A 404 11.44 1.61 -19.47
CA ALA A 404 11.77 1.91 -18.08
C ALA A 404 11.26 3.29 -17.65
N GLU A 405 11.41 4.33 -18.49
CA GLU A 405 10.86 5.67 -18.22
C GLU A 405 9.32 5.62 -18.09
N GLU A 406 8.64 4.89 -18.98
CA GLU A 406 7.18 4.72 -18.90
C GLU A 406 6.74 3.98 -17.64
N MET A 407 7.41 2.87 -17.31
CA MET A 407 7.08 2.09 -16.13
C MET A 407 7.27 2.90 -14.85
N MET A 408 8.32 3.73 -14.76
CA MET A 408 8.51 4.63 -13.62
C MET A 408 7.36 5.64 -13.51
N SER A 409 6.97 6.28 -14.62
CA SER A 409 5.88 7.26 -14.64
C SER A 409 4.53 6.62 -14.27
N ARG A 410 4.20 5.47 -14.86
CA ARG A 410 2.93 4.77 -14.65
C ARG A 410 2.83 4.13 -13.26
N ASN A 411 3.91 3.54 -12.73
CA ASN A 411 3.96 3.04 -11.35
C ASN A 411 3.68 4.15 -10.33
N GLN A 412 4.25 5.33 -10.55
CA GLN A 412 4.03 6.47 -9.68
C GLN A 412 2.59 6.99 -9.82
N ALA A 413 2.08 7.12 -11.05
CA ALA A 413 0.70 7.55 -11.31
C ALA A 413 -0.32 6.61 -10.65
N TYR A 414 -0.11 5.30 -10.77
CA TYR A 414 -0.94 4.28 -10.15
C TYR A 414 -0.87 4.32 -8.62
N SER A 415 0.33 4.54 -8.06
CA SER A 415 0.53 4.72 -6.62
C SER A 415 -0.21 5.96 -6.08
N ASN A 416 -0.22 7.05 -6.85
CA ASN A 416 -0.93 8.29 -6.54
C ASN A 416 -2.45 8.10 -6.62
N LEU A 417 -2.96 7.44 -7.67
CA LEU A 417 -4.38 7.12 -7.83
C LEU A 417 -4.91 6.27 -6.67
N THR A 418 -4.18 5.23 -6.31
CA THR A 418 -4.55 4.34 -5.18
C THR A 418 -4.50 5.05 -3.83
N GLU A 419 -3.62 6.04 -3.66
CA GLU A 419 -3.61 6.88 -2.44
C GLU A 419 -4.86 7.75 -2.34
N LEU A 420 -5.35 8.28 -3.45
CA LEU A 420 -6.56 9.11 -3.49
C LEU A 420 -7.83 8.29 -3.30
N LEU A 421 -7.92 7.12 -3.92
CA LEU A 421 -9.16 6.34 -3.94
C LEU A 421 -9.28 5.36 -2.78
N LEU A 422 -8.17 4.82 -2.29
CA LEU A 422 -8.15 3.79 -1.24
C LEU A 422 -7.32 4.24 -0.02
N PRO A 423 -7.49 5.46 0.50
CA PRO A 423 -6.60 5.98 1.53
C PRO A 423 -6.64 5.16 2.82
N ASN A 424 -7.83 4.70 3.25
CA ASN A 424 -7.97 3.92 4.48
C ASN A 424 -7.58 2.44 4.34
N TYR A 425 -7.17 1.97 3.17
CA TYR A 425 -6.79 0.56 3.02
C TYR A 425 -5.43 0.30 3.66
N VAL A 426 -5.25 -0.90 4.21
CA VAL A 426 -3.92 -1.42 4.54
C VAL A 426 -3.21 -1.72 3.22
N ARG A 427 -2.27 -0.86 2.82
CA ARG A 427 -1.59 -0.99 1.53
C ARG A 427 -0.45 -1.99 1.62
N LEU A 428 -0.61 -3.12 0.95
CA LEU A 428 0.40 -4.15 0.81
C LEU A 428 1.19 -3.96 -0.49
N SER A 429 2.35 -4.58 -0.58
CA SER A 429 3.23 -4.47 -1.76
C SER A 429 4.08 -5.72 -1.93
N ILE A 430 4.26 -6.14 -3.19
CA ILE A 430 5.21 -7.19 -3.59
C ILE A 430 6.61 -6.66 -3.86
N HIS A 431 6.84 -5.36 -3.67
CA HIS A 431 8.16 -4.75 -3.76
C HIS A 431 8.77 -4.60 -2.36
N ALA A 432 10.10 -4.72 -2.29
CA ALA A 432 10.82 -4.44 -1.06
C ALA A 432 10.59 -2.97 -0.66
N HIS A 433 10.03 -2.77 0.52
CA HIS A 433 9.89 -1.48 1.16
C HIS A 433 10.43 -1.58 2.57
N ASN A 434 10.88 -0.46 3.10
CA ASN A 434 11.36 -0.36 4.46
C ASN A 434 10.26 -0.46 5.53
N ASN A 435 9.03 -0.83 5.15
CA ASN A 435 7.92 -1.07 6.05
C ASN A 435 7.54 0.09 7.00
N LYS A 436 8.01 1.33 6.78
CA LYS A 436 7.62 2.50 7.60
C LYS A 436 6.17 2.96 7.41
N GLY A 437 5.49 2.41 6.40
CA GLY A 437 4.22 2.91 5.87
C GLY A 437 4.38 3.97 4.77
N PRO A 438 3.34 4.26 3.99
CA PRO A 438 2.01 3.64 4.06
C PRO A 438 1.94 2.25 3.40
N LYS A 439 3.00 1.81 2.70
CA LYS A 439 3.07 0.50 2.04
C LYS A 439 3.87 -0.50 2.88
N PHE A 440 3.35 -1.71 3.01
CA PHE A 440 3.98 -2.81 3.74
C PHE A 440 4.33 -3.95 2.79
N ALA A 441 5.60 -4.33 2.75
CA ALA A 441 6.11 -5.37 1.88
C ALA A 441 5.65 -6.74 2.36
N ILE A 442 5.15 -7.58 1.45
CA ILE A 442 4.69 -8.93 1.74
C ILE A 442 5.45 -9.98 0.95
N ARG A 443 5.50 -11.19 1.51
CA ARG A 443 6.00 -12.39 0.85
C ARG A 443 4.81 -13.29 0.51
N LEU A 444 4.67 -13.59 -0.78
CA LEU A 444 3.61 -14.46 -1.28
C LEU A 444 3.91 -15.95 -1.15
N LEU A 445 5.19 -16.32 -1.03
CA LEU A 445 5.64 -17.71 -1.05
C LEU A 445 6.35 -18.04 0.26
N PRO A 446 5.87 -19.01 1.06
CA PRO A 446 6.38 -19.21 2.40
C PRO A 446 7.76 -19.86 2.40
N LYS A 447 8.73 -19.31 3.16
CA LYS A 447 10.12 -19.79 3.23
C LYS A 447 10.28 -21.27 3.62
N HIS A 448 9.34 -21.80 4.40
CA HIS A 448 9.37 -23.20 4.85
C HIS A 448 8.88 -24.18 3.77
N MET A 449 8.32 -23.68 2.67
CA MET A 449 7.74 -24.49 1.59
C MET A 449 8.42 -24.21 0.24
N VAL A 450 8.69 -22.94 -0.06
CA VAL A 450 9.21 -22.49 -1.34
C VAL A 450 10.54 -21.77 -1.16
N ARG A 451 11.57 -22.20 -1.89
CA ARG A 451 12.90 -21.60 -1.91
C ARG A 451 13.23 -21.07 -3.30
N ALA A 452 13.60 -19.80 -3.40
CA ALA A 452 14.12 -19.25 -4.65
C ALA A 452 15.58 -19.67 -4.87
N ILE A 453 15.90 -20.08 -6.10
CA ILE A 453 17.23 -20.59 -6.49
C ILE A 453 17.65 -20.03 -7.84
N ASP A 454 18.97 -19.93 -8.05
CA ASP A 454 19.55 -19.55 -9.34
C ASP A 454 19.92 -20.78 -10.19
N ASP A 455 20.20 -21.91 -9.54
CA ASP A 455 20.54 -23.18 -10.17
C ASP A 455 20.13 -24.39 -9.32
N LEU A 456 20.04 -25.57 -9.94
CA LEU A 456 19.61 -26.83 -9.30
C LEU A 456 20.75 -27.59 -8.58
N GLU A 457 22.00 -27.28 -8.89
CA GLU A 457 23.16 -27.96 -8.30
C GLU A 457 23.35 -27.49 -6.85
N ASN A 458 23.31 -26.17 -6.65
CA ASN A 458 23.50 -25.47 -5.38
C ASN A 458 22.16 -25.10 -4.70
N ARG A 459 21.06 -25.74 -5.09
CA ARG A 459 19.69 -25.38 -4.64
C ARG A 459 19.47 -25.38 -3.11
N PHE A 460 20.33 -26.06 -2.36
CA PHE A 460 20.28 -26.08 -0.90
C PHE A 460 21.00 -24.91 -0.26
N GLU A 461 21.90 -24.25 -0.99
CA GLU A 461 22.65 -23.10 -0.52
C GLU A 461 21.73 -21.87 -0.41
N PRO A 462 21.97 -20.99 0.57
CA PRO A 462 21.24 -19.73 0.66
C PRO A 462 21.70 -18.77 -0.43
N VAL A 463 20.76 -18.10 -1.10
CA VAL A 463 21.05 -17.01 -2.03
C VAL A 463 20.76 -15.68 -1.31
N PRO A 464 21.78 -14.91 -0.91
CA PRO A 464 21.58 -13.69 -0.10
C PRO A 464 20.67 -12.65 -0.75
N ALA A 465 20.60 -12.60 -2.09
CA ALA A 465 19.71 -11.70 -2.81
C ALA A 465 18.23 -11.93 -2.46
N TYR A 466 17.81 -13.20 -2.29
CA TYR A 466 16.43 -13.57 -1.97
C TYR A 466 16.09 -13.46 -0.48
N GLU A 467 17.03 -13.03 0.36
CA GLU A 467 16.73 -12.71 1.76
C GLU A 467 15.75 -11.52 1.87
N PHE A 468 15.99 -10.50 1.03
CA PHE A 468 15.23 -9.25 1.00
C PHE A 468 14.40 -9.08 -0.27
N GLN A 469 14.86 -9.62 -1.40
CA GLN A 469 14.11 -9.55 -2.66
C GLN A 469 12.89 -10.47 -2.61
N ILE A 470 11.78 -10.00 -3.17
CA ILE A 470 10.53 -10.75 -3.26
C ILE A 470 10.43 -11.31 -4.69
N PRO A 471 10.86 -12.56 -4.93
CA PRO A 471 10.61 -13.18 -6.21
C PRO A 471 9.10 -13.42 -6.35
N THR A 472 8.53 -12.99 -7.47
CA THR A 472 7.09 -13.07 -7.69
C THR A 472 6.72 -14.28 -8.53
N PRO A 473 5.52 -14.86 -8.33
CA PRO A 473 5.02 -16.00 -9.10
C PRO A 473 5.06 -15.78 -10.62
N TRP A 474 4.74 -14.58 -11.07
CA TRP A 474 4.61 -14.29 -12.50
C TRP A 474 5.92 -14.06 -13.26
N HIS A 475 7.06 -14.03 -12.57
CA HIS A 475 8.38 -13.93 -13.20
C HIS A 475 9.19 -15.23 -13.11
N ASN A 476 8.59 -16.29 -12.58
CA ASN A 476 9.24 -17.55 -12.27
C ASN A 476 8.26 -18.72 -12.50
N CYS A 477 8.73 -19.94 -12.24
CA CYS A 477 7.90 -21.13 -12.14
C CYS A 477 8.39 -22.02 -10.99
N CYS A 478 7.51 -22.90 -10.51
CA CYS A 478 7.87 -23.92 -9.54
C CYS A 478 8.60 -25.11 -10.18
N ILE A 479 9.58 -25.64 -9.47
CA ILE A 479 10.32 -26.86 -9.79
C ILE A 479 10.26 -27.76 -8.55
N LYS A 480 9.77 -28.99 -8.71
CA LYS A 480 9.82 -30.04 -7.69
C LYS A 480 10.87 -31.06 -8.11
N VAL A 481 11.74 -31.42 -7.17
CA VAL A 481 12.77 -32.44 -7.37
C VAL A 481 12.41 -33.64 -6.50
N GLU A 482 12.30 -34.83 -7.10
CA GLU A 482 11.98 -36.06 -6.38
C GLU A 482 12.98 -36.31 -5.24
N GLY A 483 12.46 -36.48 -4.02
CA GLY A 483 13.24 -36.69 -2.81
C GLY A 483 13.55 -35.42 -2.00
N ASP A 484 13.28 -34.22 -2.55
CA ASP A 484 13.43 -32.97 -1.81
C ASP A 484 12.10 -32.56 -1.15
N ASP A 485 12.15 -32.04 0.08
CA ASP A 485 10.97 -31.56 0.81
C ASP A 485 10.49 -30.18 0.32
N LEU A 486 11.40 -29.37 -0.25
CA LEU A 486 11.12 -28.01 -0.69
C LEU A 486 10.71 -27.95 -2.16
N ILE A 487 9.83 -27.00 -2.46
CA ILE A 487 9.55 -26.57 -3.82
C ILE A 487 10.53 -25.45 -4.16
N TYR A 488 11.12 -25.50 -5.35
CA TYR A 488 12.04 -24.46 -5.80
C TYR A 488 11.32 -23.47 -6.72
N LEU A 489 11.57 -22.19 -6.53
CA LEU A 489 11.10 -21.12 -7.40
C LEU A 489 12.29 -20.62 -8.22
N ALA A 490 12.20 -20.74 -9.54
CA ALA A 490 13.27 -20.29 -10.41
C ALA A 490 12.73 -19.87 -11.78
N ARG A 491 13.60 -19.26 -12.58
CA ARG A 491 13.32 -19.05 -13.99
C ARG A 491 13.21 -20.38 -14.71
N SER A 492 12.25 -20.51 -15.63
CA SER A 492 12.03 -21.71 -16.45
C SER A 492 13.29 -22.24 -17.16
N GLN A 493 14.22 -21.35 -17.54
CA GLN A 493 15.51 -21.73 -18.12
C GLN A 493 16.36 -22.64 -17.21
N VAL A 494 16.21 -22.54 -15.88
CA VAL A 494 16.94 -23.39 -14.92
C VAL A 494 16.52 -24.85 -15.09
N ALA A 495 15.21 -25.11 -15.13
CA ALA A 495 14.68 -26.44 -15.39
C ALA A 495 15.01 -26.93 -16.80
N LYS A 496 14.84 -26.07 -17.82
CA LYS A 496 15.16 -26.40 -19.22
C LYS A 496 16.63 -26.78 -19.41
N LYS A 497 17.55 -26.05 -18.77
CA LYS A 497 18.99 -26.35 -18.81
C LYS A 497 19.29 -27.70 -18.16
N ALA A 498 18.67 -28.01 -17.01
CA ALA A 498 18.83 -29.29 -16.35
C ALA A 498 18.31 -30.47 -17.18
N LEU A 499 17.14 -30.31 -17.81
CA LEU A 499 16.53 -31.32 -18.69
C LEU A 499 17.28 -31.53 -20.01
N ALA A 500 18.06 -30.54 -20.46
CA ALA A 500 18.96 -30.68 -21.60
C ALA A 500 20.27 -31.42 -21.25
N GLY A 501 20.60 -31.51 -19.95
CA GLY A 501 21.75 -32.26 -19.45
C GLY A 501 21.42 -33.72 -19.15
N SER A 502 22.37 -34.43 -18.53
CA SER A 502 22.21 -35.84 -18.13
C SER A 502 21.79 -36.03 -16.67
N ASP A 503 21.93 -34.99 -15.83
CA ASP A 503 21.82 -35.14 -14.38
C ASP A 503 20.37 -35.24 -13.89
N PHE A 504 19.42 -34.75 -14.69
CA PHE A 504 18.00 -34.76 -14.38
C PHE A 504 17.16 -35.27 -15.55
N VAL A 505 16.12 -36.02 -15.24
CA VAL A 505 15.01 -36.38 -16.13
C VAL A 505 13.72 -35.79 -15.59
N GLY A 506 12.74 -35.52 -16.46
CA GLY A 506 11.48 -34.93 -16.04
C GLY A 506 10.80 -34.12 -17.14
N SER A 507 9.75 -33.39 -16.78
CA SER A 507 9.00 -32.54 -17.70
C SER A 507 8.22 -31.45 -16.96
N TRP A 508 7.65 -30.53 -17.74
CA TRP A 508 6.51 -29.74 -17.27
C TRP A 508 5.30 -30.66 -17.13
N VAL A 509 4.58 -30.57 -16.01
CA VAL A 509 3.41 -31.40 -15.69
C VAL A 509 2.30 -30.55 -15.12
N ASP A 510 1.05 -30.98 -15.33
CA ASP A 510 -0.13 -30.38 -14.72
C ASP A 510 -0.46 -31.13 -13.42
N GLY A 511 -0.29 -30.45 -12.28
CA GLY A 511 -0.65 -30.96 -10.97
C GLY A 511 -2.07 -30.56 -10.56
N ALA A 512 -2.55 -31.13 -9.45
CA ALA A 512 -3.84 -30.76 -8.86
C ALA A 512 -3.91 -29.27 -8.46
N ASP A 513 -2.80 -28.71 -7.99
CA ASP A 513 -2.67 -27.30 -7.58
C ASP A 513 -1.96 -26.45 -8.66
N GLY A 514 -2.10 -26.82 -9.93
CA GLY A 514 -1.48 -26.10 -11.05
C GLY A 514 -0.18 -26.72 -11.55
N SER A 515 0.30 -26.20 -12.68
CA SER A 515 1.42 -26.76 -13.42
C SER A 515 2.79 -26.40 -12.83
N TYR A 516 3.80 -27.26 -13.02
CA TYR A 516 5.17 -27.06 -12.55
C TYR A 516 6.16 -27.99 -13.27
N TYR A 517 7.46 -27.77 -13.08
CA TYR A 517 8.49 -28.73 -13.52
C TYR A 517 8.67 -29.85 -12.50
N SER A 518 8.43 -31.10 -12.89
CA SER A 518 8.71 -32.29 -12.07
C SER A 518 10.00 -32.94 -12.54
N LEU A 519 11.04 -32.92 -11.69
CA LEU A 519 12.37 -33.42 -12.00
C LEU A 519 12.79 -34.57 -11.07
N LYS A 520 13.60 -35.49 -11.59
CA LYS A 520 14.22 -36.61 -10.87
C LYS A 520 15.70 -36.68 -11.28
N ARG A 521 16.61 -36.99 -10.34
CA ARG A 521 18.03 -37.22 -10.66
C ARG A 521 18.24 -38.56 -11.38
N THR A 522 19.07 -38.55 -12.44
CA THR A 522 19.30 -39.73 -13.31
C THR A 522 20.27 -40.73 -12.70
N SER A 523 21.31 -40.26 -12.00
CA SER A 523 22.20 -41.10 -11.20
C SER A 523 21.73 -41.11 -9.75
N GLY A 524 21.66 -42.31 -9.15
CA GLY A 524 21.28 -42.53 -7.75
C GLY A 524 22.06 -41.62 -6.79
N PRO A 525 21.51 -41.35 -5.59
CA PRO A 525 21.78 -40.13 -4.84
C PRO A 525 23.28 -39.87 -4.79
N ALA A 526 23.70 -38.72 -5.33
CA ALA A 526 25.02 -38.17 -5.00
C ALA A 526 25.14 -38.30 -3.48
N THR A 527 26.17 -39.04 -3.05
CA THR A 527 26.57 -39.29 -1.66
C THR A 527 25.74 -38.47 -0.68
N THR A 528 25.02 -39.15 0.21
CA THR A 528 24.53 -38.55 1.45
C THR A 528 25.67 -37.71 2.05
N GLN A 529 25.73 -36.42 1.70
CA GLN A 529 25.91 -35.44 2.73
C GLN A 529 24.76 -35.78 3.65
N ALA A 530 25.13 -36.32 4.81
CA ALA A 530 24.20 -36.51 5.92
C ALA A 530 23.26 -35.31 5.89
N PRO A 531 21.94 -35.52 6.02
CA PRO A 531 20.97 -34.44 5.93
C PRO A 531 21.59 -33.27 6.67
N ILE A 532 21.84 -32.15 5.97
CA ILE A 532 22.04 -30.92 6.70
C ILE A 532 20.73 -30.84 7.45
N ASP A 533 20.79 -31.16 8.75
CA ASP A 533 19.74 -30.84 9.68
C ASP A 533 19.57 -29.33 9.44
N LEU A 534 18.58 -28.96 8.61
CA LEU A 534 17.81 -27.77 8.92
C LEU A 534 17.51 -27.97 10.39
N PRO A 535 18.06 -27.16 11.30
CA PRO A 535 17.97 -27.44 12.71
C PRO A 535 16.50 -27.68 12.98
N LYS A 536 16.14 -28.95 13.19
CA LYS A 536 14.80 -29.30 13.61
C LYS A 536 14.70 -28.60 14.93
N LEU A 537 13.95 -27.51 14.97
CA LEU A 537 13.40 -27.01 16.21
C LEU A 537 12.49 -28.13 16.70
N ALA A 538 13.09 -29.12 17.37
CA ALA A 538 12.41 -29.94 18.33
C ALA A 538 11.94 -28.93 19.38
N ILE A 539 10.69 -28.48 19.24
CA ILE A 539 9.99 -27.87 20.36
C ILE A 539 9.97 -28.99 21.39
N PRO A 540 10.73 -28.89 22.50
CA PRO A 540 10.66 -29.90 23.52
C PRO A 540 9.21 -29.90 23.98
N LYS A 541 8.58 -31.08 24.06
CA LYS A 541 7.43 -31.20 24.96
C LYS A 541 7.96 -30.74 26.31
N LEU A 542 7.53 -29.56 26.74
CA LEU A 542 7.92 -28.94 27.99
C LEU A 542 7.34 -29.79 29.13
N THR A 543 8.05 -30.86 29.48
CA THR A 543 8.01 -31.39 30.83
C THR A 543 8.64 -30.33 31.71
N ARG A 544 7.79 -29.66 32.48
CA ARG A 544 8.12 -28.64 33.48
C ARG A 544 9.28 -29.08 34.39
N VAL A 545 10.54 -28.85 34.04
CA VAL A 545 11.68 -28.74 34.98
C VAL A 545 12.89 -28.06 34.30
N GLY A 546 13.39 -26.95 34.86
CA GLY A 546 14.85 -26.65 34.94
C GLY A 546 15.50 -25.68 33.93
N THR A 547 16.15 -24.63 34.46
CA THR A 547 17.00 -23.65 33.75
C THR A 547 18.38 -24.24 33.38
N GLN A 548 18.87 -24.06 32.16
CA GLN A 548 20.27 -24.40 31.77
C GLN A 548 21.01 -23.24 31.09
N LYS A 549 22.31 -23.13 31.40
CA LYS A 549 23.27 -22.18 30.84
C LYS A 549 23.96 -22.82 29.63
N VAL A 550 23.83 -22.25 28.43
CA VAL A 550 24.49 -22.76 27.21
C VAL A 550 25.55 -21.76 26.74
N THR A 551 26.78 -22.25 26.53
CA THR A 551 27.91 -21.50 25.98
C THR A 551 28.24 -22.07 24.60
N VAL A 552 28.26 -21.24 23.56
CA VAL A 552 28.70 -21.64 22.21
C VAL A 552 29.93 -20.80 21.81
N MET A 553 30.95 -21.45 21.26
CA MET A 553 32.17 -20.80 20.75
C MET A 553 32.22 -20.90 19.22
N ASP A 554 32.61 -19.81 18.56
CA ASP A 554 33.03 -19.79 17.15
C ASP A 554 34.55 -20.07 17.07
N ASP A 555 35.05 -20.53 15.90
CA ASP A 555 36.43 -20.94 15.59
C ASP A 555 37.48 -19.85 15.82
N LYS A 556 37.04 -18.61 16.09
CA LYS A 556 37.87 -17.47 16.52
C LYS A 556 37.84 -17.20 18.03
N LYS A 557 37.35 -18.13 18.85
CA LYS A 557 37.27 -18.08 20.33
C LYS A 557 36.64 -16.79 20.89
N ARG A 558 35.51 -16.36 20.33
CA ARG A 558 34.65 -15.32 20.93
C ARG A 558 33.43 -15.98 21.57
N SER A 559 33.09 -15.60 22.80
CA SER A 559 32.00 -16.22 23.58
C SER A 559 30.68 -15.44 23.43
N ILE A 560 29.58 -16.17 23.24
CA ILE A 560 28.22 -15.66 23.41
C ILE A 560 27.55 -16.50 24.51
N VAL A 561 27.04 -15.84 25.56
CA VAL A 561 26.33 -16.48 26.67
C VAL A 561 24.86 -16.06 26.61
N LEU A 562 23.96 -17.04 26.42
CA LEU A 562 22.51 -16.83 26.48
C LEU A 562 21.99 -17.31 27.83
N VAL A 563 21.23 -16.45 28.52
CA VAL A 563 20.46 -16.81 29.71
C VAL A 563 19.06 -16.22 29.55
N THR A 564 18.04 -17.06 29.55
CA THR A 564 16.63 -16.64 29.69
C THR A 564 16.01 -17.33 30.90
N PRO A 565 15.16 -16.63 31.69
CA PRO A 565 14.27 -17.33 32.60
C PRO A 565 12.82 -16.80 32.53
N ILE A 566 11.85 -17.68 32.79
CA ILE A 566 10.51 -17.29 33.22
C ILE A 566 10.08 -18.23 34.35
N MET A 567 9.77 -17.69 35.53
CA MET A 567 8.44 -17.72 36.19
C MET A 567 8.51 -17.31 37.67
N GLU A 568 7.63 -16.34 37.98
CA GLU A 568 6.92 -15.93 39.21
C GLU A 568 7.59 -15.74 40.60
N GLU A 569 7.19 -14.61 41.20
CA GLU A 569 7.14 -14.22 42.63
C GLU A 569 8.46 -13.95 43.39
N MET A 570 8.97 -12.70 43.33
CA MET A 570 9.67 -11.99 44.44
C MET A 570 10.06 -10.54 44.06
N GLN A 571 9.70 -9.57 44.90
CA GLN A 571 9.67 -8.10 44.67
C GLN A 571 11.00 -7.31 44.91
N SER A 572 12.19 -7.81 44.51
CA SER A 572 13.48 -7.07 44.70
C SER A 572 14.26 -6.90 43.39
N PRO A 573 14.86 -5.71 43.08
CA PRO A 573 15.53 -5.45 41.80
C PRO A 573 16.87 -6.20 41.60
N VAL A 574 17.23 -6.45 40.33
CA VAL A 574 18.52 -7.04 39.91
C VAL A 574 19.47 -5.93 39.44
N ILE A 575 20.71 -5.90 39.95
CA ILE A 575 21.73 -4.88 39.61
C ILE A 575 22.79 -5.50 38.68
N ILE A 576 23.04 -4.85 37.53
CA ILE A 576 24.10 -5.24 36.58
C ILE A 576 25.15 -4.12 36.49
N CYS A 577 26.42 -4.44 36.80
CA CYS A 577 27.54 -3.51 36.62
C CYS A 577 28.18 -3.74 35.25
N SER A 578 28.12 -2.75 34.36
CA SER A 578 28.74 -2.81 33.02
C SER A 578 29.74 -1.65 32.83
N PRO A 579 30.96 -1.91 32.34
CA PRO A 579 31.93 -0.85 32.03
C PRO A 579 31.58 -0.04 30.77
N MET A 580 30.56 -0.45 30.01
CA MET A 580 30.11 0.19 28.76
C MET A 580 29.06 1.30 28.98
N VAL A 581 28.53 1.47 30.21
CA VAL A 581 27.56 2.52 30.56
C VAL A 581 28.28 3.66 31.29
N GLY A 582 28.16 4.89 30.78
CA GLY A 582 28.87 6.07 31.29
C GLY A 582 28.55 6.42 32.75
N LYS A 583 29.52 6.99 33.47
CA LYS A 583 29.50 7.20 34.94
C LYS A 583 28.34 8.06 35.50
N LYS A 584 27.55 8.75 34.67
CA LYS A 584 26.55 9.75 35.11
C LYS A 584 25.08 9.43 34.82
N ASN A 585 24.76 8.46 33.95
CA ASN A 585 23.38 8.18 33.55
C ASN A 585 23.07 6.68 33.68
N PRO A 586 22.49 6.23 34.80
CA PRO A 586 22.03 4.83 34.92
C PRO A 586 20.84 4.57 34.00
N ILE A 587 20.77 3.36 33.43
CA ILE A 587 19.63 2.90 32.64
C ILE A 587 18.72 2.10 33.55
N VAL A 588 17.47 2.57 33.70
CA VAL A 588 16.41 1.88 34.45
C VAL A 588 15.44 1.30 33.44
N VAL A 589 15.29 -0.02 33.45
CA VAL A 589 14.33 -0.74 32.59
C VAL A 589 13.15 -1.14 33.47
N ASN A 590 12.01 -0.46 33.30
CA ASN A 590 10.73 -0.85 33.89
C ASN A 590 9.98 -1.74 32.90
N ALA A 591 9.64 -2.97 33.30
CA ALA A 591 8.70 -3.81 32.58
C ALA A 591 7.28 -3.46 33.06
N GLY A 592 6.40 -3.03 32.16
CA GLY A 592 5.02 -2.73 32.48
C GLY A 592 4.15 -3.98 32.49
N GLN A 593 4.22 -4.78 33.55
CA GLN A 593 3.08 -5.47 34.19
C GLN A 593 3.54 -6.00 35.56
N ASP A 594 2.58 -6.06 36.49
CA ASP A 594 2.78 -6.45 37.88
C ASP A 594 3.49 -7.82 38.00
N GLY A 595 4.61 -7.85 38.75
CA GLY A 595 5.32 -9.09 39.11
C GLY A 595 6.73 -9.29 38.51
N GLN A 596 7.18 -8.47 37.54
CA GLN A 596 8.56 -8.51 37.03
C GLN A 596 9.49 -7.49 37.71
N ARG A 597 10.75 -7.87 37.97
CA ARG A 597 11.75 -7.05 38.69
C ARG A 597 12.32 -5.94 37.78
N PRO A 598 12.50 -4.69 38.26
CA PRO A 598 13.22 -3.67 37.50
C PRO A 598 14.72 -4.03 37.40
N ILE A 599 15.30 -3.83 36.21
CA ILE A 599 16.73 -4.02 35.96
C ILE A 599 17.40 -2.64 35.87
N VAL A 600 18.42 -2.43 36.70
CA VAL A 600 19.22 -1.19 36.70
C VAL A 600 20.65 -1.50 36.26
N ILE A 601 21.09 -0.84 35.19
CA ILE A 601 22.44 -0.94 34.64
C ILE A 601 23.22 0.35 34.98
N SER A 602 24.33 0.22 35.71
CA SER A 602 25.16 1.36 36.15
C SER A 602 26.66 1.09 36.04
N GLY A 603 27.43 2.17 35.81
CA GLY A 603 28.89 2.14 35.66
C GLY A 603 29.70 2.03 36.96
N SER A 604 29.10 2.17 38.16
CA SER A 604 29.79 1.86 39.44
C SER A 604 28.86 1.63 40.64
N LYS A 605 29.29 0.82 41.62
CA LYS A 605 28.56 0.55 42.88
C LYS A 605 28.43 1.77 43.83
N LYS A 606 29.24 2.82 43.69
CA LYS A 606 29.31 3.95 44.66
C LYS A 606 28.25 5.04 44.46
N ASN A 607 27.51 5.06 43.35
CA ASN A 607 26.52 6.12 43.04
C ASN A 607 25.07 5.79 43.41
N PHE A 608 24.78 4.69 44.11
CA PHE A 608 23.43 4.42 44.65
C PHE A 608 23.09 5.29 45.87
N ASN A 609 24.07 5.94 46.50
CA ASN A 609 23.84 6.82 47.66
C ASN A 609 23.40 8.26 47.32
N MET A 610 23.14 8.59 46.05
CA MET A 610 22.36 9.79 45.65
C MET A 610 20.89 9.48 45.36
N VAL A 611 20.47 8.23 45.53
CA VAL A 611 19.06 7.84 45.63
C VAL A 611 18.91 7.02 46.91
N ARG A 612 19.06 7.69 48.05
CA ARG A 612 18.52 7.20 49.34
C ARG A 612 17.42 8.14 49.77
N SER A 613 16.22 7.58 49.88
CA SER A 613 15.25 8.03 50.87
C SER A 613 15.92 8.13 52.24
N PRO A 614 15.64 9.17 53.04
CA PRO A 614 15.46 9.02 54.45
C PRO A 614 14.03 8.53 54.74
N THR A 615 14.00 7.54 55.61
CA THR A 615 12.88 6.95 56.34
C THR A 615 12.04 7.95 57.14
N LEU A 616 10.80 7.51 57.40
CA LEU A 616 9.98 7.79 58.59
C LEU A 616 9.50 9.24 58.82
N GLY A 617 8.27 9.48 58.36
CA GLY A 617 7.33 10.40 58.97
C GLY A 617 6.00 9.69 59.21
N LEU A 618 5.83 9.13 60.41
CA LEU A 618 4.52 8.88 61.01
C LEU A 618 3.74 10.22 60.96
N GLN A 619 2.66 10.28 60.20
CA GLN A 619 1.60 11.25 60.49
C GLN A 619 0.21 10.64 60.35
N ARG A 620 -0.39 10.54 61.54
CA ARG A 620 -1.79 10.35 61.90
C ARG A 620 -2.80 10.50 60.76
N THR A 621 -3.59 9.44 60.63
CA THR A 621 -5.02 9.47 60.35
C THR A 621 -5.69 10.76 60.81
N LYS A 622 -6.31 11.47 59.86
CA LYS A 622 -7.62 12.06 60.10
C LYS A 622 -8.63 11.36 59.21
N THR A 623 -9.30 10.41 59.85
CA THR A 623 -10.65 9.99 59.57
C THR A 623 -11.53 11.21 59.31
N SER A 624 -12.10 11.31 58.11
CA SER A 624 -13.40 11.96 57.92
C SER A 624 -14.37 10.83 57.62
N VAL A 625 -15.12 10.43 58.63
CA VAL A 625 -16.32 9.61 58.47
C VAL A 625 -17.32 10.46 57.71
N ALA A 626 -17.65 10.10 56.48
CA ALA A 626 -18.93 10.48 55.89
C ALA A 626 -19.90 9.34 56.20
N VAL A 627 -20.80 9.61 57.15
CA VAL A 627 -21.89 8.73 57.54
C VAL A 627 -22.80 8.52 56.33
N MET A 628 -22.99 7.26 55.93
CA MET A 628 -24.06 6.85 55.03
C MET A 628 -25.39 7.13 55.73
N GLY A 629 -26.13 8.12 55.22
CA GLY A 629 -27.55 8.27 55.51
C GLY A 629 -28.34 7.35 54.60
N GLU A 630 -29.08 6.41 55.19
CA GLU A 630 -30.17 5.70 54.54
C GLU A 630 -31.16 6.72 53.95
N LYS A 631 -31.34 6.69 52.62
CA LYS A 631 -32.65 6.55 51.95
C LYS A 631 -32.51 6.87 50.46
N GLN A 632 -33.25 6.07 49.69
CA GLN A 632 -33.57 6.16 48.26
C GLN A 632 -32.58 5.51 47.29
N SER A 633 -32.95 4.30 46.91
CA SER A 633 -32.54 3.59 45.71
C SER A 633 -32.71 4.48 44.47
N PRO A 634 -31.68 4.71 43.64
CA PRO A 634 -31.89 5.11 42.26
C PRO A 634 -32.03 3.83 41.42
N THR A 635 -33.25 3.60 40.95
CA THR A 635 -33.54 2.62 39.90
C THR A 635 -32.71 2.99 38.67
N VAL A 636 -31.64 2.24 38.39
CA VAL A 636 -30.91 2.36 37.12
C VAL A 636 -31.74 1.65 36.07
N THR A 637 -32.58 2.42 35.37
CA THR A 637 -33.21 1.96 34.14
C THR A 637 -32.11 1.84 33.09
N VAL A 638 -31.64 0.61 32.86
CA VAL A 638 -30.78 0.30 31.72
C VAL A 638 -31.65 0.39 30.47
N SER A 639 -31.75 1.59 29.90
CA SER A 639 -32.18 1.74 28.52
C SER A 639 -31.09 1.11 27.65
N PRO A 640 -31.40 0.16 26.76
CA PRO A 640 -30.41 -0.32 25.80
C PRO A 640 -30.02 0.88 24.94
N LEU A 641 -28.78 1.36 25.11
CA LEU A 641 -28.15 2.26 24.16
C LEU A 641 -28.08 1.49 22.84
N LYS A 642 -29.06 1.72 21.97
CA LYS A 642 -28.97 1.35 20.56
C LYS A 642 -27.75 2.06 20.00
N ARG A 643 -26.68 1.30 19.80
CA ARG A 643 -25.55 1.68 18.97
C ARG A 643 -26.13 2.11 17.62
N GLN A 644 -25.94 3.36 17.23
CA GLN A 644 -26.33 3.83 15.91
C GLN A 644 -25.48 3.08 14.90
N ASP A 645 -26.13 2.30 14.04
CA ASP A 645 -25.50 1.63 12.92
C ASP A 645 -24.97 2.69 11.95
N THR A 646 -23.67 2.95 12.01
CA THR A 646 -23.00 3.89 11.11
C THR A 646 -22.45 3.13 9.89
N HIS A 647 -23.36 2.63 9.05
CA HIS A 647 -22.99 2.12 7.74
C HIS A 647 -22.83 3.34 6.81
N PHE A 648 -21.60 3.80 6.60
CA PHE A 648 -21.29 5.06 5.91
C PHE A 648 -21.38 5.01 4.38
N VAL A 649 -21.64 3.82 3.80
CA VAL A 649 -22.24 3.62 2.47
C VAL A 649 -23.00 2.28 2.55
N GLN A 650 -24.31 2.26 2.33
CA GLN A 650 -25.03 0.98 2.25
C GLN A 650 -24.68 0.29 0.93
N ALA A 651 -24.53 -1.05 0.92
CA ALA A 651 -24.31 -1.81 -0.32
C ALA A 651 -25.40 -1.56 -1.40
N SER A 652 -26.58 -1.08 -0.99
CA SER A 652 -27.67 -0.63 -1.88
C SER A 652 -27.34 0.64 -2.68
N GLU A 653 -26.34 1.43 -2.30
CA GLU A 653 -25.89 2.62 -3.03
C GLU A 653 -24.97 2.28 -4.22
N LYS A 654 -24.39 1.07 -4.26
CA LYS A 654 -23.53 0.64 -5.37
C LYS A 654 -24.29 -0.03 -6.54
N ASN A 655 -25.57 -0.38 -6.38
CA ASN A 655 -26.20 -1.37 -7.28
C ASN A 655 -27.70 -1.22 -7.57
N LYS A 656 -28.26 0.00 -7.59
CA LYS A 656 -29.63 0.20 -8.13
C LYS A 656 -29.68 1.43 -9.02
N LEU A 657 -29.75 1.19 -10.33
CA LEU A 657 -30.63 1.84 -11.31
C LEU A 657 -30.23 1.42 -12.73
N ARG A 658 -30.63 0.21 -13.13
CA ARG A 658 -30.89 -0.08 -14.54
C ARG A 658 -32.30 0.43 -14.85
N PHE A 659 -32.43 1.13 -15.99
CA PHE A 659 -33.64 1.63 -16.66
C PHE A 659 -33.91 3.15 -16.60
N LEU A 660 -33.48 3.79 -17.70
CA LEU A 660 -34.20 4.73 -18.58
C LEU A 660 -34.30 6.25 -18.26
N VAL A 661 -34.06 7.01 -19.34
CA VAL A 661 -34.45 8.40 -19.74
C VAL A 661 -33.53 9.60 -19.34
N PRO A 662 -33.57 10.77 -20.03
CA PRO A 662 -32.77 11.10 -21.22
C PRO A 662 -31.80 12.31 -21.07
N MET A 663 -30.66 12.24 -21.79
CA MET A 663 -29.51 13.17 -21.85
C MET A 663 -29.75 14.66 -22.20
N ALA A 664 -30.98 15.12 -22.44
CA ALA A 664 -31.21 16.42 -23.07
C ALA A 664 -30.99 17.63 -22.14
N THR A 665 -31.21 17.47 -20.83
CA THR A 665 -31.16 18.58 -19.86
C THR A 665 -29.73 18.93 -19.45
N PHE A 666 -28.82 17.94 -19.45
CA PHE A 666 -27.40 18.10 -19.07
C PHE A 666 -26.61 18.98 -20.05
N LEU A 667 -26.89 18.89 -21.35
CA LEU A 667 -26.19 19.65 -22.40
C LEU A 667 -26.51 21.15 -22.39
N ARG A 668 -27.66 21.57 -21.83
CA ARG A 668 -28.05 23.00 -21.77
C ARG A 668 -27.28 23.77 -20.69
N SER A 669 -26.95 23.14 -19.56
CA SER A 669 -26.21 23.78 -18.46
C SER A 669 -24.73 24.04 -18.80
N MET A 670 -24.15 23.29 -19.76
CA MET A 670 -22.74 23.43 -20.13
C MET A 670 -22.47 24.43 -21.25
N ARG A 671 -23.50 24.83 -22.02
CA ARG A 671 -23.33 25.83 -23.09
C ARG A 671 -23.28 27.27 -22.57
N SER A 672 -23.72 27.53 -21.35
CA SER A 672 -23.68 28.87 -20.75
C SER A 672 -22.28 29.31 -20.29
N SER A 673 -21.28 28.42 -20.28
CA SER A 673 -19.90 28.74 -19.88
C SER A 673 -18.91 28.89 -21.06
N GLN A 674 -19.37 28.82 -22.31
CA GLN A 674 -18.51 28.92 -23.51
C GLN A 674 -18.54 30.28 -24.22
N ASN A 675 -19.32 31.25 -23.77
CA ASN A 675 -19.35 32.59 -24.36
C ASN A 675 -18.55 33.60 -23.52
N ALA A 676 -17.22 33.54 -23.64
CA ALA A 676 -16.33 34.66 -23.32
C ALA A 676 -15.48 34.97 -24.56
N PRO A 677 -15.32 36.25 -24.98
CA PRO A 677 -14.66 36.59 -26.24
C PRO A 677 -13.13 36.39 -26.14
N GLU A 678 -12.54 35.80 -27.19
CA GLU A 678 -11.08 35.68 -27.37
C GLU A 678 -10.40 37.05 -27.54
N PRO A 679 -9.19 37.28 -27.00
CA PRO A 679 -8.38 38.44 -27.36
C PRO A 679 -7.69 38.23 -28.71
N ALA A 680 -7.68 39.28 -29.54
CA ALA A 680 -7.15 39.28 -30.90
C ALA A 680 -5.63 39.00 -30.97
N SER A 681 -5.25 38.13 -31.92
CA SER A 681 -3.88 37.77 -32.26
C SER A 681 -3.12 38.90 -32.97
N PRO A 682 -1.81 39.12 -32.71
CA PRO A 682 -1.02 40.10 -33.45
C PRO A 682 -0.59 39.56 -34.83
N GLN A 683 -0.75 40.39 -35.86
CA GLN A 683 -0.32 40.13 -37.23
C GLN A 683 1.21 40.09 -37.35
N LEU A 684 1.74 39.01 -37.94
CA LEU A 684 3.14 38.87 -38.32
C LEU A 684 3.41 39.53 -39.68
N ALA A 685 4.45 40.37 -39.70
CA ALA A 685 4.96 41.04 -40.90
C ALA A 685 5.60 40.07 -41.90
N SER A 686 5.38 40.35 -43.19
CA SER A 686 5.91 39.66 -44.36
C SER A 686 7.43 39.82 -44.53
N PRO A 687 8.16 38.82 -45.04
CA PRO A 687 9.58 38.95 -45.37
C PRO A 687 9.78 39.54 -46.78
N LEU A 688 10.72 40.49 -46.87
CA LEU A 688 11.27 41.08 -48.09
C LEU A 688 12.19 40.09 -48.83
N GLU A 689 11.95 39.91 -50.12
CA GLU A 689 12.92 39.40 -51.09
C GLU A 689 14.00 40.44 -51.38
N VAL A 690 15.27 40.05 -51.43
CA VAL A 690 16.26 40.62 -52.37
C VAL A 690 17.19 39.52 -52.87
N LYS A 691 17.28 39.44 -54.20
CA LYS A 691 18.16 38.61 -55.04
C LYS A 691 19.64 39.03 -54.95
N ALA A 692 20.54 38.05 -54.94
CA ALA A 692 21.66 37.82 -55.88
C ALA A 692 22.58 36.75 -55.32
#